data_AF-A0AAV1Z7X8-F1
#
_entry.id   AF-A0AAV1Z7X8-F1
#
_cell.length_a   1.000
_cell.length_b   1.000
_cell.length_c   1.000
_cell.angle_alpha   90.00
_cell.angle_beta   90.00
_cell.angle_gamma   90.00
#
_symmetry.space_group_name_H-M   'P 1'
#
loop_
_entity.id
_entity.type
_entity.pdbx_description
1 polymer ?
#
loop_
_entity_poly.entity_id
_entity_poly.type
_entity_poly.pdbx_seq_one_letter_code
_entity_poly.pdbx_strand_id
1 'polypeptide(L)'
;MANIYTLIFLVILRIRCTNCADVNEMSDSGKYQPKPSVVTTKYGSLRGVIEVLSNKHLQPVEMFLGVPYAGVPLGSLRFLPPGTPPQWKGIRTADHLGPVCPQRVPDISNETEALKRMPAGRFEYLKRLLPFLVNQSEDCLYLNIYTPAGTPRNAKSRIPVMVFIHGESYDWNSGNSYDGSVIASLGNVIVITINFRLGIFGFLPAVEGSSRGNYGIMDQVAALHWIQENIAEFGGDPKNVTIFGHGHGAACVNLLMLTPLTKGLFQRAIMQSGSALSPWAIARNSLAYTRQIAKSLKCPTEDSAVLVECLRQRPVQDILSVPLSVPDHLSAFGPTIDGVVVPGEPADVMEKHTDFFGQYDLMFGMTRIESYDQFSSQEDKSGIDVLRRDRLLRTLVRNLFTYHLQEIFLTVVNEYTDWSKPDQHPINILDSTTDAMSDALVIAPLVRTGNFHSRVRHPRDPKTYQYVFTHQTEEAGYSQRMGTVHGEDLPYIFGAPLVNSLSHFSRNFTKSESSLSESVILFWTNFAKYGDPNEPQTDNENTSYEKTKGKIDKLWWPEYNDTHQKYISIGLKPRLRDHYHAHRLSFWLNLIPTLHRAAASESTTSHHLLEDHDNPNTYDGIVRSNNAGESVVVTTPSTTSSSSPTTPRDSGINTSAYATLIILEERPTIAPKSMNISGSLAMIFQQGAYSTALTVTIGIGCSLLILNIIIFAGVYLNRERTVQHHVDYKERS
;
A
#
# COMPACT_ATOMS: atom_id res chain seq x y z
N MET A 1 54.46 -46.79 38.32
CA MET A 1 53.01 -47.03 38.16
C MET A 1 52.15 -45.76 38.08
N ALA A 2 52.66 -44.55 38.36
CA ALA A 2 51.88 -43.30 38.24
C ALA A 2 51.96 -42.60 36.87
N ASN A 3 52.95 -42.90 36.02
CA ASN A 3 53.13 -42.24 34.71
C ASN A 3 52.42 -42.89 33.53
N ILE A 4 51.87 -44.10 33.70
CA ILE A 4 51.18 -44.82 32.61
C ILE A 4 49.69 -44.42 32.56
N TYR A 5 49.07 -44.14 33.70
CA TYR A 5 47.66 -43.72 33.76
C TYR A 5 47.42 -42.32 33.18
N THR A 6 48.36 -41.38 33.36
CA THR A 6 48.25 -40.02 32.81
C THR A 6 48.38 -40.01 31.28
N LEU A 7 49.22 -40.89 30.72
CA LEU A 7 49.40 -41.01 29.29
C LEU A 7 48.18 -41.67 28.60
N ILE A 8 47.58 -42.67 29.25
CA ILE A 8 46.37 -43.34 28.75
C ILE A 8 45.15 -42.39 28.81
N PHE A 9 45.03 -41.55 29.85
CA PHE A 9 43.94 -40.57 29.96
C PHE A 9 44.01 -39.48 28.88
N LEU A 10 45.21 -39.01 28.55
CA LEU A 10 45.44 -38.02 27.48
C LEU A 10 45.20 -38.59 26.07
N VAL A 11 45.50 -39.87 25.85
CA VAL A 11 45.25 -40.54 24.56
C VAL A 11 43.75 -40.83 24.36
N ILE A 12 43.01 -41.20 25.42
CA ILE A 12 41.56 -41.40 25.35
C ILE A 12 40.80 -40.07 25.12
N LEU A 13 41.28 -38.95 25.69
CA LEU A 13 40.71 -37.62 25.39
C LEU A 13 40.96 -37.18 23.93
N ARG A 14 42.10 -37.55 23.34
CA ARG A 14 42.39 -37.24 21.93
C ARG A 14 41.60 -38.10 20.93
N ILE A 15 41.19 -39.31 21.29
CA ILE A 15 40.46 -40.21 20.37
C ILE A 15 38.95 -39.91 20.34
N ARG A 16 38.37 -39.21 21.33
CA ARG A 16 36.95 -38.83 21.34
C ARG A 16 36.60 -37.50 20.65
N CYS A 17 37.57 -36.75 20.13
CA CYS A 17 37.35 -35.46 19.45
C CYS A 17 37.80 -35.47 17.98
N THR A 18 37.37 -36.46 17.20
CA THR A 18 37.58 -36.49 15.74
C THR A 18 36.34 -36.13 14.93
N ASN A 19 35.25 -35.64 15.55
CA ASN A 19 34.05 -35.17 14.85
C ASN A 19 33.44 -33.85 15.36
N CYS A 20 34.21 -33.00 16.05
CA CYS A 20 33.85 -31.60 16.29
C CYS A 20 35.06 -30.72 15.99
N ALA A 21 35.19 -30.29 14.74
CA ALA A 21 36.10 -29.21 14.37
C ALA A 21 35.28 -27.91 14.28
N ASP A 22 34.94 -27.36 15.44
CA ASP A 22 34.69 -25.94 15.66
C ASP A 22 35.24 -25.62 17.05
N VAL A 23 36.57 -25.59 17.15
CA VAL A 23 37.27 -25.09 18.34
C VAL A 23 37.76 -23.70 18.02
N ASN A 24 37.12 -22.74 18.69
CA ASN A 24 37.36 -21.31 18.61
C ASN A 24 38.80 -20.96 19.03
N GLU A 25 39.57 -20.37 18.12
CA GLU A 25 40.87 -19.75 18.44
C GLU A 25 40.68 -18.35 19.03
N MET A 26 41.39 -18.09 20.13
CA MET A 26 41.37 -16.85 20.90
C MET A 26 42.34 -15.83 20.30
N SER A 27 41.86 -14.67 19.86
CA SER A 27 42.72 -13.56 19.42
C SER A 27 43.25 -12.74 20.60
N ASP A 28 44.43 -12.15 20.41
CA ASP A 28 45.30 -11.43 21.39
C ASP A 28 44.72 -10.12 21.98
N SER A 29 43.39 -9.96 21.99
CA SER A 29 42.69 -8.75 22.47
C SER A 29 41.50 -9.02 23.39
N GLY A 30 41.27 -10.27 23.82
CA GLY A 30 40.27 -10.61 24.84
C GLY A 30 38.81 -10.31 24.47
N LYS A 31 38.52 -9.92 23.22
CA LYS A 31 37.15 -9.75 22.70
C LYS A 31 36.82 -10.90 21.76
N TYR A 32 35.86 -11.74 22.16
CA TYR A 32 35.27 -12.78 21.31
C TYR A 32 34.61 -12.12 20.10
N GLN A 33 35.20 -12.31 18.92
CA GLN A 33 34.58 -11.91 17.65
C GLN A 33 33.82 -13.13 17.11
N PRO A 34 32.48 -13.10 17.05
CA PRO A 34 31.73 -14.20 16.47
C PRO A 34 32.13 -14.35 15.00
N LYS A 35 32.44 -15.58 14.55
CA LYS A 35 32.78 -15.86 13.15
C LYS A 35 31.49 -16.06 12.35
N PRO A 36 31.37 -15.48 11.14
CA PRO A 36 30.23 -15.74 10.27
C PRO A 36 30.24 -17.21 9.87
N SER A 37 29.08 -17.83 10.01
CA SER A 37 28.89 -19.23 9.72
C SER A 37 28.63 -19.44 8.22
N VAL A 38 28.87 -20.68 7.77
CA VAL A 38 28.52 -21.10 6.41
C VAL A 38 27.12 -21.71 6.45
N VAL A 39 26.20 -21.20 5.65
CA VAL A 39 24.84 -21.74 5.49
C VAL A 39 24.78 -22.48 4.16
N THR A 40 24.30 -23.72 4.16
CA THR A 40 24.14 -24.48 2.90
C THR A 40 22.68 -24.47 2.49
N THR A 41 22.39 -23.76 1.40
CA THR A 41 21.06 -23.73 0.78
C THR A 41 20.91 -24.88 -0.22
N LYS A 42 19.71 -25.08 -0.77
CA LYS A 42 19.46 -26.02 -1.87
C LYS A 42 20.27 -25.71 -3.14
N TYR A 43 20.76 -24.48 -3.28
CA TYR A 43 21.45 -23.99 -4.48
C TYR A 43 22.98 -23.88 -4.31
N GLY A 44 23.47 -23.90 -3.07
CA GLY A 44 24.89 -23.83 -2.75
C GLY A 44 25.15 -23.23 -1.37
N SER A 45 26.42 -23.25 -0.95
CA SER A 45 26.83 -22.71 0.34
C SER A 45 27.08 -21.20 0.27
N LEU A 46 26.68 -20.49 1.32
CA LEU A 46 26.81 -19.05 1.48
C LEU A 46 27.62 -18.74 2.73
N ARG A 47 28.40 -17.67 2.69
CA ARG A 47 29.07 -17.07 3.87
C ARG A 47 28.63 -15.62 3.98
N GLY A 48 27.98 -15.30 5.09
CA GLY A 48 27.54 -13.95 5.41
C GLY A 48 28.61 -13.13 6.14
N VAL A 49 28.18 -12.02 6.73
CA VAL A 49 28.96 -11.13 7.58
C VAL A 49 28.23 -10.89 8.89
N ILE A 50 28.96 -10.71 9.99
CA ILE A 50 28.35 -10.33 11.27
C ILE A 50 28.51 -8.83 11.48
N GLU A 51 27.39 -8.17 11.74
CA GLU A 51 27.34 -6.76 12.11
C GLU A 51 27.06 -6.61 13.60
N VAL A 52 27.87 -5.79 14.27
CA VAL A 52 27.65 -5.37 15.65
C VAL A 52 27.07 -3.96 15.62
N LEU A 53 25.82 -3.85 16.04
CA LEU A 53 25.08 -2.58 16.04
C LEU A 53 25.65 -1.61 17.07
N SER A 54 25.53 -0.31 16.81
CA SER A 54 26.08 0.74 17.69
C SER A 54 25.45 0.76 19.09
N ASN A 55 24.21 0.28 19.19
CA ASN A 55 23.50 0.14 20.45
C ASN A 55 23.83 -1.22 21.10
N LYS A 56 24.49 -1.16 22.26
CA LYS A 56 24.98 -2.34 22.99
C LYS A 56 23.87 -3.24 23.56
N HIS A 57 22.63 -2.77 23.60
CA HIS A 57 21.47 -3.57 24.03
C HIS A 57 20.89 -4.44 22.90
N LEU A 58 21.31 -4.18 21.66
CA LEU A 58 20.96 -4.98 20.50
C LEU A 58 21.99 -6.09 20.33
N GLN A 59 21.50 -7.31 20.10
CA GLN A 59 22.36 -8.44 19.76
C GLN A 59 22.97 -8.26 18.35
N PRO A 60 24.17 -8.80 18.09
CA PRO A 60 24.76 -8.79 16.74
C PRO A 60 23.85 -9.51 15.73
N VAL A 61 24.00 -9.17 14.45
CA VAL A 61 23.19 -9.72 13.36
C VAL A 61 24.12 -10.39 12.35
N GLU A 62 23.78 -11.59 11.91
CA GLU A 62 24.41 -12.24 10.77
C GLU A 62 23.61 -11.87 9.51
N MET A 63 24.29 -11.26 8.53
CA MET A 63 23.71 -10.77 7.29
C MET A 63 24.20 -11.59 6.10
N PHE A 64 23.29 -11.90 5.19
CA PHE A 64 23.58 -12.50 3.89
C PHE A 64 23.01 -11.58 2.81
N LEU A 65 23.88 -10.79 2.19
CA LEU A 65 23.51 -9.74 1.24
C LEU A 65 23.73 -10.23 -0.20
N GLY A 66 22.84 -9.83 -1.11
CA GLY A 66 22.99 -10.18 -2.54
C GLY A 66 22.82 -11.67 -2.83
N VAL A 67 21.88 -12.35 -2.17
CA VAL A 67 21.60 -13.77 -2.39
C VAL A 67 20.67 -13.94 -3.61
N PRO A 68 21.08 -14.64 -4.67
CA PRO A 68 20.24 -14.81 -5.85
C PRO A 68 19.08 -15.76 -5.56
N TYR A 69 17.85 -15.31 -5.79
CA TYR A 69 16.65 -16.12 -5.57
C TYR A 69 15.95 -16.57 -6.85
N ALA A 70 16.44 -16.15 -8.02
CA ALA A 70 15.89 -16.51 -9.32
C ALA A 70 16.98 -16.45 -10.41
N GLY A 71 16.67 -17.06 -11.57
CA GLY A 71 17.52 -17.00 -12.75
C GLY A 71 17.55 -15.60 -13.38
N VAL A 72 18.69 -15.23 -13.94
CA VAL A 72 18.93 -13.87 -14.47
C VAL A 72 18.05 -13.58 -15.70
N PRO A 73 17.22 -12.51 -15.72
CA PRO A 73 16.27 -12.24 -16.80
C PRO A 73 16.90 -11.51 -18.01
N LEU A 74 18.03 -12.00 -18.51
CA LEU A 74 18.79 -11.38 -19.61
C LEU A 74 18.39 -11.91 -21.00
N GLY A 75 18.54 -11.06 -22.02
CA GLY A 75 18.38 -11.43 -23.43
C GLY A 75 17.01 -12.03 -23.72
N SER A 76 16.96 -13.29 -24.16
CA SER A 76 15.71 -13.99 -24.44
C SER A 76 14.84 -14.22 -23.19
N LEU A 77 15.42 -14.14 -21.99
CA LEU A 77 14.69 -14.24 -20.72
C LEU A 77 14.06 -12.91 -20.27
N ARG A 78 14.36 -11.81 -20.96
CA ARG A 78 13.68 -10.54 -20.73
C ARG A 78 12.20 -10.67 -21.10
N PHE A 79 11.34 -10.09 -20.27
CA PHE A 79 9.88 -10.20 -20.40
C PHE A 79 9.37 -11.64 -20.37
N LEU A 80 9.98 -12.49 -19.54
CA LEU A 80 9.50 -13.82 -19.21
C LEU A 80 9.43 -14.01 -17.68
N PRO A 81 8.65 -15.00 -17.19
CA PRO A 81 8.66 -15.38 -15.78
C PRO A 81 10.08 -15.68 -15.26
N PRO A 82 10.35 -15.43 -13.96
CA PRO A 82 11.66 -15.71 -13.38
C PRO A 82 12.03 -17.18 -13.52
N GLY A 83 13.28 -17.44 -13.92
CA GLY A 83 13.83 -18.79 -14.04
C GLY A 83 14.24 -19.40 -12.70
N THR A 84 14.61 -20.68 -12.71
CA THR A 84 15.17 -21.36 -11.55
C THR A 84 16.44 -20.67 -11.05
N PRO A 85 16.67 -20.57 -9.73
CA PRO A 85 17.87 -19.95 -9.19
C PRO A 85 19.13 -20.71 -9.66
N PRO A 86 20.23 -19.99 -9.97
CA PRO A 86 21.47 -20.64 -10.39
C PRO A 86 22.06 -21.45 -9.23
N GLN A 87 22.51 -22.67 -9.52
CA GLN A 87 23.32 -23.44 -8.56
C GLN A 87 24.80 -23.05 -8.69
N TRP A 88 25.52 -23.02 -7.58
CA TRP A 88 26.97 -22.78 -7.56
C TRP A 88 27.71 -23.84 -6.76
N LYS A 89 28.99 -24.04 -7.13
CA LYS A 89 29.91 -24.92 -6.40
C LYS A 89 30.74 -24.10 -5.42
N GLY A 90 31.02 -24.68 -4.26
CA GLY A 90 31.81 -24.03 -3.21
C GLY A 90 30.99 -23.05 -2.38
N ILE A 91 31.70 -22.16 -1.67
CA ILE A 91 31.11 -21.15 -0.78
C ILE A 91 31.09 -19.82 -1.52
N ARG A 92 29.90 -19.26 -1.74
CA ARG A 92 29.71 -17.90 -2.25
C ARG A 92 29.68 -16.91 -1.08
N THR A 93 30.47 -15.85 -1.17
CA THR A 93 30.43 -14.75 -0.20
C THR A 93 29.20 -13.88 -0.47
N ALA A 94 28.44 -13.58 0.59
CA ALA A 94 27.20 -12.79 0.59
C ALA A 94 27.33 -11.63 1.58
N ASP A 95 28.33 -10.76 1.36
CA ASP A 95 28.72 -9.66 2.26
C ASP A 95 28.45 -8.27 1.68
N HIS A 96 27.92 -8.18 0.46
CA HIS A 96 27.59 -6.93 -0.22
C HIS A 96 26.23 -7.02 -0.92
N LEU A 97 25.57 -5.87 -1.04
CA LEU A 97 24.30 -5.75 -1.73
C LEU A 97 24.47 -6.05 -3.22
N GLY A 98 23.54 -6.81 -3.80
CA GLY A 98 23.46 -7.02 -5.24
C GLY A 98 23.04 -5.74 -5.98
N PRO A 99 23.27 -5.64 -7.31
CA PRO A 99 22.75 -4.53 -8.10
C PRO A 99 21.24 -4.37 -7.97
N VAL A 100 20.75 -3.13 -8.05
CA VAL A 100 19.31 -2.84 -8.10
C VAL A 100 18.78 -3.00 -9.52
N CYS A 101 17.47 -3.18 -9.68
CA CYS A 101 16.88 -3.31 -11.02
C CYS A 101 16.95 -1.99 -11.79
N PRO A 102 16.98 -2.03 -13.14
CA PRO A 102 17.09 -0.82 -13.95
C PRO A 102 15.87 0.06 -13.78
N GLN A 103 16.11 1.35 -13.55
CA GLN A 103 15.08 2.29 -13.12
C GLN A 103 15.43 3.74 -13.44
N ARG A 104 14.40 4.56 -13.64
CA ARG A 104 14.54 6.00 -13.73
C ARG A 104 14.20 6.62 -12.37
N VAL A 105 15.21 7.12 -11.68
CA VAL A 105 15.04 7.78 -10.38
C VAL A 105 14.64 9.25 -10.55
N PRO A 106 13.97 9.86 -9.54
CA PRO A 106 13.71 11.30 -9.53
C PRO A 106 14.99 12.12 -9.67
N ASP A 107 14.96 13.14 -10.53
CA ASP A 107 16.11 14.04 -10.74
C ASP A 107 16.16 15.13 -9.66
N ILE A 108 17.21 15.08 -8.85
CA ILE A 108 17.52 16.05 -7.80
C ILE A 108 18.87 16.75 -8.03
N SER A 109 19.43 16.65 -9.23
CA SER A 109 20.75 17.22 -9.55
C SER A 109 20.80 18.74 -9.38
N ASN A 110 19.69 19.42 -9.66
CA ASN A 110 19.51 20.85 -9.42
C ASN A 110 18.51 21.08 -8.28
N GLU A 111 19.04 21.48 -7.13
CA GLU A 111 18.25 21.74 -5.91
C GLU A 111 17.12 22.76 -6.14
N THR A 112 17.40 23.87 -6.82
CA THR A 112 16.40 24.92 -7.09
C THR A 112 15.23 24.38 -7.91
N GLU A 113 15.51 23.56 -8.93
CA GLU A 113 14.48 22.97 -9.77
C GLU A 113 13.72 21.84 -9.07
N ALA A 114 14.39 21.08 -8.20
CA ALA A 114 13.75 20.06 -7.36
C ALA A 114 12.78 20.70 -6.36
N LEU A 115 13.21 21.74 -5.63
CA LEU A 115 12.38 22.42 -4.62
C LEU A 115 11.17 23.17 -5.18
N LYS A 116 11.13 23.42 -6.49
CA LYS A 116 9.93 23.90 -7.20
C LYS A 116 8.87 22.81 -7.41
N ARG A 117 9.23 21.53 -7.26
CA ARG A 117 8.36 20.38 -7.54
C ARG A 117 8.11 19.50 -6.32
N MET A 118 8.84 19.69 -5.23
CA MET A 118 8.69 18.91 -4.00
C MET A 118 9.03 19.72 -2.74
N PRO A 119 8.58 19.27 -1.55
CA PRO A 119 8.94 19.90 -0.29
C PRO A 119 10.42 19.67 0.06
N ALA A 120 10.96 20.48 0.97
CA ALA A 120 12.35 20.36 1.41
C ALA A 120 12.65 18.99 2.07
N GLY A 121 11.73 18.49 2.91
CA GLY A 121 11.85 17.17 3.54
C GLY A 121 11.97 16.04 2.52
N ARG A 122 11.18 16.10 1.43
CA ARG A 122 11.21 15.12 0.34
C ARG A 122 12.53 15.15 -0.43
N PHE A 123 13.04 16.35 -0.72
CA PHE A 123 14.35 16.52 -1.36
C PHE A 123 15.47 15.91 -0.51
N GLU A 124 15.49 16.20 0.80
CA GLU A 124 16.50 15.65 1.72
C GLU A 124 16.39 14.14 1.89
N TYR A 125 15.17 13.58 1.89
CA TYR A 125 14.94 12.14 1.85
C TYR A 125 15.56 11.51 0.60
N LEU A 126 15.26 12.03 -0.59
CA LEU A 126 15.78 11.51 -1.85
C LEU A 126 17.31 11.61 -1.91
N LYS A 127 17.89 12.72 -1.44
CA LYS A 127 19.35 12.91 -1.37
C LYS A 127 20.07 11.79 -0.60
N ARG A 128 19.44 11.24 0.44
CA ARG A 128 19.97 10.10 1.20
C ARG A 128 19.68 8.74 0.55
N LEU A 129 18.55 8.61 -0.13
CA LEU A 129 18.11 7.36 -0.74
C LEU A 129 18.85 7.04 -2.06
N LEU A 130 18.97 8.02 -2.96
CA LEU A 130 19.47 7.80 -4.33
C LEU A 130 20.87 7.15 -4.41
N PRO A 131 21.84 7.39 -3.51
CA PRO A 131 23.12 6.68 -3.52
C PRO A 131 22.99 5.14 -3.47
N PHE A 132 21.93 4.60 -2.87
CA PHE A 132 21.66 3.15 -2.83
C PHE A 132 21.17 2.58 -4.17
N LEU A 133 20.80 3.44 -5.13
CA LEU A 133 20.15 3.07 -6.40
C LEU A 133 21.07 3.26 -7.62
N VAL A 134 22.35 3.60 -7.40
CA VAL A 134 23.32 3.91 -8.47
C VAL A 134 23.76 2.66 -9.23
N ASN A 135 24.01 1.55 -8.53
CA ASN A 135 24.49 0.31 -9.14
C ASN A 135 23.31 -0.49 -9.71
N GLN A 136 22.95 -0.22 -10.97
CA GLN A 136 21.81 -0.86 -11.65
C GLN A 136 22.25 -1.97 -12.62
N SER A 137 21.51 -3.07 -12.66
CA SER A 137 21.70 -4.16 -13.63
C SER A 137 20.38 -4.89 -13.89
N GLU A 138 20.20 -5.48 -15.07
CA GLU A 138 19.10 -6.44 -15.29
C GLU A 138 19.29 -7.73 -14.49
N ASP A 139 20.53 -8.05 -14.12
CA ASP A 139 20.81 -9.02 -13.07
C ASP A 139 20.60 -8.37 -11.70
N CYS A 140 19.34 -8.37 -11.24
CA CYS A 140 18.92 -7.72 -10.01
C CYS A 140 18.03 -8.58 -9.09
N LEU A 141 17.77 -9.85 -9.43
CA LEU A 141 16.88 -10.73 -8.67
C LEU A 141 17.58 -11.32 -7.43
N TYR A 142 17.85 -10.42 -6.50
CA TYR A 142 18.56 -10.69 -5.25
C TYR A 142 17.67 -10.39 -4.03
N LEU A 143 17.90 -11.12 -2.95
CA LEU A 143 17.37 -10.83 -1.62
C LEU A 143 18.48 -10.71 -0.60
N ASN A 144 18.18 -10.02 0.50
CA ASN A 144 19.08 -9.80 1.63
C ASN A 144 18.44 -10.39 2.88
N ILE A 145 19.20 -11.14 3.68
CA ILE A 145 18.72 -11.85 4.88
C ILE A 145 19.44 -11.29 6.10
N TYR A 146 18.69 -10.93 7.13
CA TYR A 146 19.16 -10.42 8.40
C TYR A 146 18.65 -11.34 9.51
N THR A 147 19.56 -12.06 10.18
CA THR A 147 19.20 -12.98 11.27
C THR A 147 19.99 -12.66 12.53
N PRO A 148 19.40 -12.76 13.75
CA PRO A 148 20.16 -12.61 14.97
C PRO A 148 21.37 -13.54 15.02
N ALA A 149 22.54 -13.03 15.41
CA ALA A 149 23.74 -13.83 15.51
C ALA A 149 23.57 -14.90 16.60
N GLY A 150 23.95 -16.14 16.29
CA GLY A 150 23.77 -17.27 17.21
C GLY A 150 22.36 -17.87 17.21
N THR A 151 21.50 -17.48 16.26
CA THR A 151 20.20 -18.15 16.04
C THR A 151 20.42 -19.66 15.86
N PRO A 152 19.81 -20.51 16.71
CA PRO A 152 20.03 -21.95 16.61
C PRO A 152 19.33 -22.51 15.37
N ARG A 153 20.07 -23.31 14.58
CA ARG A 153 19.60 -23.88 13.30
C ARG A 153 18.89 -25.22 13.45
N ASN A 154 18.45 -25.55 14.65
CA ASN A 154 17.72 -26.78 14.88
C ASN A 154 16.21 -26.56 14.65
N ALA A 155 15.51 -27.61 14.26
CA ALA A 155 14.10 -27.52 13.88
C ALA A 155 13.15 -27.14 15.04
N LYS A 156 13.58 -27.26 16.30
CA LYS A 156 12.75 -26.99 17.49
C LYS A 156 12.78 -25.53 17.94
N SER A 157 13.72 -24.73 17.44
CA SER A 157 13.93 -23.35 17.87
C SER A 157 13.93 -22.37 16.70
N ARG A 158 13.14 -22.65 15.66
CA ARG A 158 13.01 -21.75 14.51
C ARG A 158 12.26 -20.49 14.88
N ILE A 159 12.69 -19.35 14.34
CA ILE A 159 12.10 -18.03 14.61
C ILE A 159 11.29 -17.52 13.41
N PRO A 160 10.32 -16.61 13.61
CA PRO A 160 9.50 -16.09 12.51
C PRO A 160 10.30 -15.31 11.48
N VAL A 161 9.74 -15.20 10.28
CA VAL A 161 10.36 -14.54 9.13
C VAL A 161 9.47 -13.38 8.67
N MET A 162 10.06 -12.20 8.50
CA MET A 162 9.40 -11.01 7.97
C MET A 162 10.03 -10.63 6.63
N VAL A 163 9.22 -10.52 5.57
CA VAL A 163 9.68 -10.25 4.21
C VAL A 163 9.18 -8.88 3.76
N PHE A 164 10.10 -7.93 3.59
CA PHE A 164 9.80 -6.57 3.18
C PHE A 164 9.77 -6.44 1.65
N ILE A 165 8.67 -5.88 1.15
CA ILE A 165 8.47 -5.50 -0.25
C ILE A 165 8.49 -3.98 -0.34
N HIS A 166 9.51 -3.44 -1.01
CA HIS A 166 9.73 -2.00 -1.07
C HIS A 166 8.65 -1.26 -1.89
N GLY A 167 8.54 0.04 -1.61
CA GLY A 167 7.57 0.94 -2.22
C GLY A 167 8.21 2.06 -3.04
N GLU A 168 7.65 3.27 -2.89
CA GLU A 168 7.81 4.47 -3.72
C GLU A 168 7.08 4.40 -5.06
N SER A 169 7.43 3.45 -5.93
CA SER A 169 6.84 3.33 -7.26
C SER A 169 7.04 1.91 -7.81
N TYR A 170 6.26 1.54 -8.83
CA TYR A 170 6.59 0.38 -9.65
C TYR A 170 7.78 0.63 -10.59
N ASP A 171 8.22 1.88 -10.78
CA ASP A 171 9.26 2.26 -11.74
C ASP A 171 10.66 2.40 -11.13
N TRP A 172 10.77 2.58 -9.81
CA TRP A 172 12.05 2.84 -9.13
C TRP A 172 12.01 2.45 -7.64
N ASN A 173 13.17 2.56 -6.98
CA ASN A 173 13.52 2.09 -5.62
C ASN A 173 14.05 0.64 -5.57
N SER A 174 14.37 0.14 -4.36
CA SER A 174 14.95 -1.18 -4.13
C SER A 174 14.81 -1.61 -2.66
N GLY A 175 14.80 -2.92 -2.39
CA GLY A 175 14.90 -3.47 -1.04
C GLY A 175 16.25 -3.22 -0.37
N ASN A 176 17.29 -2.90 -1.14
CA ASN A 176 18.66 -2.64 -0.66
C ASN A 176 18.75 -1.46 0.32
N SER A 177 17.89 -0.46 0.17
CA SER A 177 17.88 0.74 1.01
C SER A 177 17.20 0.49 2.36
N TYR A 178 16.72 -0.70 2.65
CA TYR A 178 16.00 -1.01 3.90
C TYR A 178 16.77 -2.05 4.70
N ASP A 179 17.50 -1.56 5.71
CA ASP A 179 18.33 -2.39 6.58
C ASP A 179 17.49 -3.05 7.68
N GLY A 180 17.39 -4.38 7.64
CA GLY A 180 16.61 -5.19 8.57
C GLY A 180 17.29 -5.51 9.89
N SER A 181 18.54 -5.09 10.11
CA SER A 181 19.36 -5.52 11.26
C SER A 181 18.72 -5.19 12.61
N VAL A 182 18.17 -3.99 12.79
CA VAL A 182 17.60 -3.58 14.08
C VAL A 182 16.31 -4.34 14.40
N ILE A 183 15.42 -4.52 13.42
CA ILE A 183 14.20 -5.34 13.58
C ILE A 183 14.58 -6.78 13.92
N ALA A 184 15.53 -7.37 13.18
CA ALA A 184 15.96 -8.73 13.42
C ALA A 184 16.51 -8.89 14.84
N SER A 185 17.40 -7.98 15.24
CA SER A 185 18.03 -7.96 16.56
C SER A 185 17.04 -7.78 17.71
N LEU A 186 16.23 -6.73 17.69
CA LEU A 186 15.30 -6.39 18.77
C LEU A 186 14.09 -7.35 18.80
N GLY A 187 13.55 -7.67 17.63
CA GLY A 187 12.38 -8.51 17.46
C GLY A 187 12.65 -10.00 17.63
N ASN A 188 13.90 -10.44 17.55
CA ASN A 188 14.27 -11.86 17.46
C ASN A 188 13.49 -12.58 16.34
N VAL A 189 13.57 -12.01 15.14
CA VAL A 189 12.96 -12.52 13.90
C VAL A 189 14.01 -12.49 12.78
N ILE A 190 13.79 -13.26 11.71
CA ILE A 190 14.56 -13.07 10.48
C ILE A 190 13.86 -12.00 9.65
N VAL A 191 14.62 -11.03 9.14
CA VAL A 191 14.12 -10.04 8.18
C VAL A 191 14.73 -10.30 6.82
N ILE A 192 13.91 -10.22 5.77
CA ILE A 192 14.34 -10.38 4.39
C ILE A 192 13.88 -9.16 3.61
N THR A 193 14.77 -8.55 2.82
CA THR A 193 14.38 -7.54 1.82
C THR A 193 14.63 -8.09 0.43
N ILE A 194 13.74 -7.79 -0.51
CA ILE A 194 13.80 -8.33 -1.87
C ILE A 194 13.88 -7.22 -2.92
N ASN A 195 14.60 -7.48 -4.01
CA ASN A 195 14.51 -6.73 -5.26
C ASN A 195 13.67 -7.52 -6.25
N PHE A 196 12.80 -6.86 -7.00
CA PHE A 196 12.00 -7.43 -8.09
C PHE A 196 12.05 -6.50 -9.30
N ARG A 197 11.76 -7.00 -10.51
CA ARG A 197 11.83 -6.16 -11.72
C ARG A 197 10.83 -5.01 -11.66
N LEU A 198 11.26 -3.85 -12.14
CA LEU A 198 10.53 -2.58 -12.12
C LEU A 198 10.19 -2.09 -13.52
N GLY A 199 9.27 -1.12 -13.60
CA GLY A 199 8.80 -0.47 -14.81
C GLY A 199 8.38 -1.46 -15.89
N ILE A 200 8.70 -1.15 -17.14
CA ILE A 200 8.42 -2.04 -18.27
C ILE A 200 9.08 -3.43 -18.15
N PHE A 201 10.24 -3.55 -17.48
CA PHE A 201 10.93 -4.83 -17.32
C PHE A 201 10.19 -5.79 -16.38
N GLY A 202 9.51 -5.25 -15.36
CA GLY A 202 8.67 -6.02 -14.44
C GLY A 202 7.22 -6.13 -14.89
N PHE A 203 6.73 -5.17 -15.67
CA PHE A 203 5.28 -5.00 -15.86
C PHE A 203 4.88 -4.70 -17.31
N LEU A 204 5.67 -5.16 -18.29
CA LEU A 204 5.18 -5.30 -19.66
C LEU A 204 3.86 -6.12 -19.61
N PRO A 205 2.75 -5.64 -20.21
CA PRO A 205 1.44 -6.28 -20.01
C PRO A 205 1.37 -7.67 -20.65
N ALA A 206 0.35 -8.43 -20.23
CA ALA A 206 -0.02 -9.66 -20.91
C ALA A 206 -0.50 -9.34 -22.35
N VAL A 207 0.04 -10.06 -23.33
CA VAL A 207 -0.38 -9.98 -24.73
C VAL A 207 -0.36 -11.39 -25.31
N GLU A 208 -1.49 -11.82 -25.87
CA GLU A 208 -1.67 -13.18 -26.37
C GLU A 208 -0.55 -13.60 -27.32
N GLY A 209 -0.06 -14.85 -27.16
CA GLY A 209 1.04 -15.41 -27.94
C GLY A 209 2.43 -14.77 -27.70
N SER A 210 2.54 -13.72 -26.87
CA SER A 210 3.74 -12.88 -26.83
C SER A 210 4.31 -12.66 -25.41
N SER A 211 3.46 -12.28 -24.45
CA SER A 211 3.85 -11.87 -23.08
C SER A 211 2.77 -12.31 -22.08
N ARG A 212 3.17 -12.78 -20.89
CA ARG A 212 2.23 -13.12 -19.79
C ARG A 212 2.00 -11.97 -18.81
N GLY A 213 2.92 -11.00 -18.78
CA GLY A 213 2.90 -9.86 -17.88
C GLY A 213 3.09 -10.18 -16.40
N ASN A 214 2.97 -9.15 -15.57
CA ASN A 214 3.10 -9.23 -14.10
C ASN A 214 4.39 -9.89 -13.59
N TYR A 215 5.48 -9.77 -14.34
CA TYR A 215 6.77 -10.39 -14.01
C TYR A 215 7.32 -9.94 -12.66
N GLY A 216 7.13 -8.68 -12.27
CA GLY A 216 7.52 -8.16 -10.95
C GLY A 216 6.77 -8.85 -9.79
N ILE A 217 5.49 -9.19 -9.97
CA ILE A 217 4.74 -10.00 -8.97
C ILE A 217 5.24 -11.45 -8.99
N MET A 218 5.51 -12.02 -10.17
CA MET A 218 6.07 -13.37 -10.29
C MET A 218 7.46 -13.48 -9.64
N ASP A 219 8.28 -12.43 -9.71
CA ASP A 219 9.58 -12.34 -9.02
C ASP A 219 9.40 -12.41 -7.51
N GLN A 220 8.43 -11.68 -6.96
CA GLN A 220 8.09 -11.74 -5.53
C GLN A 220 7.59 -13.13 -5.13
N VAL A 221 6.77 -13.78 -5.97
CA VAL A 221 6.36 -15.19 -5.76
C VAL A 221 7.55 -16.14 -5.79
N ALA A 222 8.50 -15.96 -6.71
CA ALA A 222 9.72 -16.76 -6.77
C ALA A 222 10.59 -16.58 -5.53
N ALA A 223 10.73 -15.35 -5.02
CA ALA A 223 11.41 -15.08 -3.75
C ALA A 223 10.72 -15.80 -2.57
N LEU A 224 9.39 -15.78 -2.50
CA LEU A 224 8.64 -16.50 -1.47
C LEU A 224 8.83 -18.03 -1.55
N HIS A 225 8.86 -18.60 -2.75
CA HIS A 225 9.22 -20.01 -2.93
C HIS A 225 10.65 -20.30 -2.48
N TRP A 226 11.61 -19.45 -2.83
CA TRP A 226 12.99 -19.59 -2.36
C TRP A 226 13.08 -19.58 -0.83
N ILE A 227 12.33 -18.69 -0.18
CA ILE A 227 12.26 -18.58 1.28
C ILE A 227 11.69 -19.88 1.87
N GLN A 228 10.57 -20.37 1.34
CA GLN A 228 9.98 -21.64 1.79
C GLN A 228 10.96 -22.82 1.70
N GLU A 229 11.79 -22.86 0.67
CA GLU A 229 12.76 -23.94 0.45
C GLU A 229 14.02 -23.82 1.33
N ASN A 230 14.43 -22.62 1.73
CA ASN A 230 15.78 -22.40 2.28
C ASN A 230 15.83 -21.74 3.66
N ILE A 231 14.78 -21.05 4.10
CA ILE A 231 14.88 -20.19 5.29
C ILE A 231 15.13 -20.96 6.59
N ALA A 232 14.74 -22.24 6.60
CA ALA A 232 15.05 -23.19 7.67
C ALA A 232 16.54 -23.30 7.98
N GLU A 233 17.40 -23.21 6.96
CA GLU A 233 18.87 -23.31 7.09
C GLU A 233 19.47 -22.08 7.78
N PHE A 234 18.75 -20.97 7.76
CA PHE A 234 19.10 -19.74 8.47
C PHE A 234 18.48 -19.69 9.88
N GLY A 235 17.71 -20.71 10.29
CA GLY A 235 17.00 -20.75 11.56
C GLY A 235 15.58 -20.18 11.52
N GLY A 236 15.05 -19.85 10.34
CA GLY A 236 13.69 -19.34 10.18
C GLY A 236 12.63 -20.42 10.11
N ASP A 237 11.41 -20.12 10.51
CA ASP A 237 10.25 -21.01 10.37
C ASP A 237 9.50 -20.73 9.05
N PRO A 238 9.54 -21.64 8.06
CA PRO A 238 8.78 -21.48 6.82
C PRO A 238 7.26 -21.49 7.04
N LYS A 239 6.78 -21.98 8.21
CA LYS A 239 5.34 -21.94 8.55
C LYS A 239 4.93 -20.65 9.26
N ASN A 240 5.87 -19.74 9.50
CA ASN A 240 5.64 -18.48 10.20
C ASN A 240 6.33 -17.31 9.47
N VAL A 241 5.86 -17.07 8.25
CA VAL A 241 6.30 -16.01 7.33
C VAL A 241 5.23 -14.93 7.26
N THR A 242 5.65 -13.69 7.48
CA THR A 242 4.84 -12.47 7.36
C THR A 242 5.40 -11.62 6.23
N ILE A 243 4.59 -11.25 5.25
CA ILE A 243 4.98 -10.27 4.23
C ILE A 243 4.55 -8.88 4.68
N PHE A 244 5.37 -7.86 4.44
CA PHE A 244 5.02 -6.48 4.72
C PHE A 244 5.58 -5.53 3.68
N GLY A 245 4.89 -4.42 3.45
CA GLY A 245 5.30 -3.47 2.43
C GLY A 245 4.69 -2.10 2.64
N HIS A 246 5.27 -1.12 1.94
CA HIS A 246 4.89 0.28 2.03
C HIS A 246 4.49 0.84 0.66
N GLY A 247 3.43 1.64 0.57
CA GLY A 247 2.95 2.27 -0.67
C GLY A 247 2.70 1.23 -1.78
N HIS A 248 3.41 1.35 -2.90
CA HIS A 248 3.38 0.36 -4.00
C HIS A 248 3.75 -1.06 -3.57
N GLY A 249 4.62 -1.22 -2.57
CA GLY A 249 4.92 -2.49 -1.94
C GLY A 249 3.77 -3.06 -1.11
N ALA A 250 2.98 -2.20 -0.44
CA ALA A 250 1.76 -2.62 0.25
C ALA A 250 0.67 -3.06 -0.73
N ALA A 251 0.56 -2.39 -1.89
CA ALA A 251 -0.29 -2.84 -2.97
C ALA A 251 0.16 -4.22 -3.51
N CYS A 252 1.46 -4.46 -3.64
CA CYS A 252 2.00 -5.79 -3.99
C CYS A 252 1.64 -6.83 -2.94
N VAL A 253 1.84 -6.54 -1.64
CA VAL A 253 1.43 -7.41 -0.53
C VAL A 253 -0.05 -7.78 -0.66
N ASN A 254 -0.90 -6.81 -0.91
CA ASN A 254 -2.33 -7.06 -1.05
C ASN A 254 -2.64 -7.93 -2.28
N LEU A 255 -2.00 -7.69 -3.43
CA LEU A 255 -2.15 -8.54 -4.63
C LEU A 255 -1.63 -9.97 -4.39
N LEU A 256 -0.55 -10.13 -3.63
CA LEU A 256 -0.03 -11.44 -3.22
C LEU A 256 -1.00 -12.18 -2.29
N MET A 257 -1.89 -11.51 -1.56
CA MET A 257 -2.97 -12.16 -0.81
C MET A 257 -4.13 -12.62 -1.71
N LEU A 258 -4.30 -12.01 -2.88
CA LEU A 258 -5.40 -12.28 -3.81
C LEU A 258 -5.04 -13.31 -4.88
N THR A 259 -3.76 -13.52 -5.15
CA THR A 259 -3.30 -14.45 -6.18
C THR A 259 -3.31 -15.90 -5.66
N PRO A 260 -3.75 -16.89 -6.46
CA PRO A 260 -3.69 -18.30 -6.06
C PRO A 260 -2.24 -18.83 -6.01
N LEU A 261 -1.28 -18.13 -6.61
CA LEU A 261 0.12 -18.56 -6.73
C LEU A 261 0.88 -18.58 -5.39
N THR A 262 0.38 -17.86 -4.39
CA THR A 262 1.03 -17.69 -3.07
C THR A 262 0.43 -18.57 -1.99
N LYS A 263 -0.49 -19.48 -2.34
CA LYS A 263 -1.16 -20.34 -1.38
C LYS A 263 -0.13 -21.13 -0.56
N GLY A 264 -0.14 -20.90 0.75
CA GLY A 264 0.76 -21.57 1.69
C GLY A 264 2.19 -21.02 1.76
N LEU A 265 2.52 -19.94 1.04
CA LEU A 265 3.86 -19.35 1.06
C LEU A 265 4.09 -18.37 2.23
N PHE A 266 3.02 -17.82 2.81
CA PHE A 266 3.05 -16.96 3.98
C PHE A 266 1.74 -17.08 4.77
N GLN A 267 1.71 -16.51 5.97
CA GLN A 267 0.57 -16.62 6.89
C GLN A 267 -0.02 -15.27 7.28
N ARG A 268 0.74 -14.19 7.17
CA ARG A 268 0.29 -12.85 7.59
C ARG A 268 0.78 -11.77 6.65
N ALA A 269 0.05 -10.65 6.65
CA ALA A 269 0.34 -9.50 5.82
C ALA A 269 0.31 -8.21 6.65
N ILE A 270 1.25 -7.29 6.39
CA ILE A 270 1.21 -5.92 6.91
C ILE A 270 1.22 -4.94 5.73
N MET A 271 0.19 -4.10 5.64
CA MET A 271 0.00 -3.12 4.57
C MET A 271 0.16 -1.69 5.11
N GLN A 272 1.21 -0.99 4.68
CA GLN A 272 1.50 0.36 5.13
C GLN A 272 1.25 1.36 4.00
N SER A 273 0.31 2.29 4.18
CA SER A 273 0.07 3.41 3.26
C SER A 273 -0.20 3.01 1.80
N GLY A 274 -0.88 1.88 1.56
CA GLY A 274 -1.23 1.44 0.20
C GLY A 274 -2.04 0.15 0.15
N SER A 275 -2.83 -0.03 -0.91
CA SER A 275 -3.63 -1.24 -1.14
C SER A 275 -3.80 -1.54 -2.63
N ALA A 276 -4.28 -2.73 -2.98
CA ALA A 276 -4.63 -3.07 -4.36
C ALA A 276 -5.83 -2.26 -4.90
N LEU A 277 -6.53 -1.51 -4.04
CA LEU A 277 -7.63 -0.62 -4.41
C LEU A 277 -7.19 0.82 -4.67
N SER A 278 -5.93 1.16 -4.38
CA SER A 278 -5.41 2.50 -4.68
C SER A 278 -5.41 2.74 -6.19
N PRO A 279 -5.74 3.96 -6.68
CA PRO A 279 -5.87 4.22 -8.12
C PRO A 279 -4.62 3.90 -8.96
N TRP A 280 -3.44 4.02 -8.35
CA TRP A 280 -2.14 3.71 -8.95
C TRP A 280 -1.75 2.23 -8.87
N ALA A 281 -2.50 1.36 -8.17
CA ALA A 281 -2.11 -0.03 -7.95
C ALA A 281 -2.24 -0.92 -9.21
N ILE A 282 -3.21 -0.64 -10.09
CA ILE A 282 -3.44 -1.39 -11.33
C ILE A 282 -3.18 -0.50 -12.54
N ALA A 283 -2.21 -0.89 -13.38
CA ALA A 283 -1.82 -0.15 -14.58
C ALA A 283 -2.72 -0.52 -15.78
N ARG A 284 -3.86 0.17 -15.91
CA ARG A 284 -4.89 -0.16 -16.91
C ARG A 284 -4.48 0.11 -18.37
N ASN A 285 -3.55 1.05 -18.58
CA ASN A 285 -3.16 1.51 -19.93
C ASN A 285 -1.76 1.04 -20.37
N SER A 286 -1.17 0.05 -19.69
CA SER A 286 0.20 -0.42 -19.95
C SER A 286 0.47 -0.75 -21.43
N LEU A 287 -0.50 -1.34 -22.14
CA LEU A 287 -0.34 -1.69 -23.56
C LEU A 287 -0.17 -0.46 -24.46
N ALA A 288 -0.88 0.64 -24.16
CA ALA A 288 -0.74 1.88 -24.91
C ALA A 288 0.67 2.47 -24.73
N TYR A 289 1.20 2.47 -23.51
CA TYR A 289 2.56 2.92 -23.25
C TYR A 289 3.62 1.99 -23.83
N THR A 290 3.41 0.68 -23.81
CA THR A 290 4.27 -0.29 -24.52
C THR A 290 4.37 0.05 -26.01
N ARG A 291 3.25 0.35 -26.67
CA ARG A 291 3.23 0.76 -28.08
C ARG A 291 3.89 2.12 -28.30
N GLN A 292 3.75 3.06 -27.37
CA GLN A 292 4.45 4.36 -27.42
C GLN A 292 5.97 4.17 -27.36
N ILE A 293 6.47 3.33 -26.45
CA ILE A 293 7.88 2.97 -26.35
C ILE A 293 8.35 2.31 -27.63
N ALA A 294 7.63 1.28 -28.11
CA ALA A 294 7.96 0.58 -29.33
C ALA A 294 8.05 1.53 -30.53
N LYS A 295 7.08 2.44 -30.69
CA LYS A 295 7.08 3.46 -31.75
C LYS A 295 8.29 4.40 -31.66
N SER A 296 8.62 4.88 -30.46
CA SER A 296 9.80 5.74 -30.22
C SER A 296 11.11 5.03 -30.60
N LEU A 297 11.21 3.75 -30.26
CA LEU A 297 12.36 2.90 -30.56
C LEU A 297 12.33 2.27 -31.97
N LYS A 298 11.37 2.65 -32.82
CA LYS A 298 11.19 2.12 -34.18
C LYS A 298 11.05 0.59 -34.21
N CYS A 299 10.43 0.02 -33.18
CA CYS A 299 9.98 -1.36 -33.19
C CYS A 299 8.63 -1.48 -33.93
N PRO A 300 8.39 -2.58 -34.67
CA PRO A 300 7.09 -2.86 -35.26
C PRO A 300 5.98 -2.91 -34.20
N THR A 301 4.81 -2.35 -34.50
CA THR A 301 3.69 -2.26 -33.54
C THR A 301 2.46 -3.07 -33.93
N GLU A 302 2.40 -3.56 -35.17
CA GLU A 302 1.25 -4.31 -35.72
C GLU A 302 1.16 -5.71 -35.11
N ASP A 303 2.28 -6.42 -35.05
CA ASP A 303 2.39 -7.76 -34.48
C ASP A 303 3.01 -7.69 -33.08
N SER A 304 2.31 -8.25 -32.10
CA SER A 304 2.73 -8.17 -30.69
C SER A 304 3.95 -9.04 -30.38
N ALA A 305 4.11 -10.18 -31.04
CA ALA A 305 5.27 -11.05 -30.83
C ALA A 305 6.53 -10.40 -31.39
N VAL A 306 6.43 -9.81 -32.59
CA VAL A 306 7.53 -9.06 -33.22
C VAL A 306 7.86 -7.79 -32.42
N LEU A 307 6.86 -7.10 -31.88
CA LEU A 307 7.04 -5.95 -31.00
C LEU A 307 7.89 -6.33 -29.78
N VAL A 308 7.46 -7.36 -29.05
CA VAL A 308 8.14 -7.80 -27.82
C VAL A 308 9.56 -8.27 -28.13
N GLU A 309 9.75 -9.03 -29.21
CA GLU A 309 11.07 -9.48 -29.62
C GLU A 309 12.01 -8.32 -29.98
N CYS A 310 11.50 -7.30 -30.68
CA CYS A 310 12.26 -6.09 -30.93
C CYS A 310 12.66 -5.38 -29.63
N LEU A 311 11.75 -5.26 -28.66
CA LEU A 311 12.05 -4.65 -27.35
C LEU A 311 13.09 -5.46 -26.54
N ARG A 312 13.11 -6.80 -26.66
CA ARG A 312 14.15 -7.63 -26.02
C ARG A 312 15.55 -7.29 -26.48
N GLN A 313 15.70 -6.88 -27.73
CA GLN A 313 16.98 -6.54 -28.35
C GLN A 313 17.43 -5.10 -28.08
N ARG A 314 16.56 -4.25 -27.50
CA ARG A 314 16.91 -2.86 -27.20
C ARG A 314 17.77 -2.74 -25.94
N PRO A 315 18.77 -1.84 -25.93
CA PRO A 315 19.47 -1.48 -24.71
C PRO A 315 18.51 -0.98 -23.63
N VAL A 316 18.83 -1.28 -22.37
CA VAL A 316 18.05 -0.84 -21.21
C VAL A 316 17.89 0.68 -21.17
N GLN A 317 18.99 1.40 -21.42
CA GLN A 317 19.01 2.86 -21.38
C GLN A 317 18.10 3.47 -22.45
N ASP A 318 18.04 2.88 -23.65
CA ASP A 318 17.18 3.34 -24.73
C ASP A 318 15.70 3.25 -24.33
N ILE A 319 15.32 2.11 -23.73
CA ILE A 319 13.95 1.90 -23.22
C ILE A 319 13.61 2.91 -22.12
N LEU A 320 14.48 3.07 -21.11
CA LEU A 320 14.24 3.98 -19.98
C LEU A 320 14.26 5.46 -20.38
N SER A 321 14.93 5.81 -21.48
CA SER A 321 15.02 7.19 -21.97
C SER A 321 13.75 7.70 -22.63
N VAL A 322 12.81 6.83 -23.01
CA VAL A 322 11.58 7.24 -23.69
C VAL A 322 10.68 8.03 -22.74
N PRO A 323 10.33 9.29 -23.04
CA PRO A 323 9.41 10.06 -22.22
C PRO A 323 7.98 9.54 -22.40
N LEU A 324 7.27 9.32 -21.30
CA LEU A 324 5.87 8.91 -21.27
C LEU A 324 5.02 10.03 -20.67
N SER A 325 3.86 10.26 -21.27
CA SER A 325 2.86 11.19 -20.75
C SER A 325 1.83 10.41 -19.93
N VAL A 326 2.20 10.07 -18.70
CA VAL A 326 1.37 9.29 -17.79
C VAL A 326 0.44 10.25 -17.04
N PRO A 327 -0.89 10.05 -17.06
CA PRO A 327 -1.79 10.85 -16.25
C PRO A 327 -1.44 10.74 -14.76
N ASP A 328 -1.46 11.88 -14.09
CA ASP A 328 -1.11 11.97 -12.68
C ASP A 328 -2.00 11.04 -11.83
N HIS A 329 -1.41 10.53 -10.74
CA HIS A 329 -2.01 9.57 -9.81
C HIS A 329 -2.27 8.16 -10.36
N LEU A 330 -1.81 7.86 -11.58
CA LEU A 330 -1.88 6.54 -12.20
C LEU A 330 -0.48 6.05 -12.59
N SER A 331 -0.35 4.74 -12.81
CA SER A 331 0.90 4.10 -13.22
C SER A 331 0.88 3.74 -14.71
N ALA A 332 1.99 3.99 -15.40
CA ALA A 332 2.18 3.52 -16.77
C ALA A 332 2.46 2.02 -16.82
N PHE A 333 3.34 1.55 -15.95
CA PHE A 333 3.69 0.16 -15.78
C PHE A 333 3.49 -0.23 -14.32
N GLY A 334 2.89 -1.39 -14.11
CA GLY A 334 2.49 -1.91 -12.82
C GLY A 334 1.65 -3.17 -13.02
N PRO A 335 1.15 -3.78 -11.95
CA PRO A 335 0.26 -4.93 -12.04
C PRO A 335 -0.92 -4.69 -12.99
N THR A 336 -1.21 -5.67 -13.84
CA THR A 336 -2.31 -5.66 -14.81
C THR A 336 -3.23 -6.85 -14.56
N ILE A 337 -4.52 -6.72 -14.86
CA ILE A 337 -5.48 -7.82 -14.72
C ILE A 337 -5.27 -8.78 -15.90
N ASP A 338 -4.62 -9.91 -15.64
CA ASP A 338 -4.25 -10.91 -16.65
C ASP A 338 -5.08 -12.21 -16.52
N GLY A 339 -5.92 -12.32 -15.48
CA GLY A 339 -6.73 -13.51 -15.22
C GLY A 339 -5.97 -14.69 -14.61
N VAL A 340 -4.66 -14.53 -14.35
CA VAL A 340 -3.79 -15.61 -13.83
C VAL A 340 -3.07 -15.15 -12.57
N VAL A 341 -2.20 -14.14 -12.66
CA VAL A 341 -1.50 -13.58 -11.51
C VAL A 341 -2.43 -12.66 -10.74
N VAL A 342 -3.10 -11.75 -11.46
CA VAL A 342 -4.15 -10.89 -10.94
C VAL A 342 -5.46 -11.38 -11.56
N PRO A 343 -6.22 -12.24 -10.84
CA PRO A 343 -7.31 -13.02 -11.44
C PRO A 343 -8.52 -12.18 -11.87
N GLY A 344 -8.67 -10.96 -11.35
CA GLY A 344 -9.78 -10.07 -11.66
C GLY A 344 -9.61 -8.71 -11.00
N GLU A 345 -10.66 -7.88 -11.07
CA GLU A 345 -10.69 -6.60 -10.34
C GLU A 345 -10.52 -6.86 -8.83
N PRO A 346 -9.53 -6.24 -8.16
CA PRO A 346 -9.21 -6.57 -6.77
C PRO A 346 -10.40 -6.44 -5.80
N ALA A 347 -11.27 -5.44 -5.99
CA ALA A 347 -12.48 -5.27 -5.18
C ALA A 347 -13.43 -6.48 -5.30
N ASP A 348 -13.66 -6.95 -6.53
CA ASP A 348 -14.50 -8.10 -6.84
C ASP A 348 -13.90 -9.40 -6.27
N VAL A 349 -12.58 -9.55 -6.32
CA VAL A 349 -11.88 -10.71 -5.76
C VAL A 349 -12.00 -10.72 -4.24
N MET A 350 -11.79 -9.59 -3.57
CA MET A 350 -11.95 -9.47 -2.11
C MET A 350 -13.39 -9.74 -1.65
N GLU A 351 -14.38 -9.30 -2.43
CA GLU A 351 -15.80 -9.46 -2.08
C GLU A 351 -16.33 -10.88 -2.38
N LYS A 352 -16.00 -11.44 -3.54
CA LYS A 352 -16.60 -12.69 -4.04
C LYS A 352 -15.75 -13.93 -3.74
N HIS A 353 -14.44 -13.79 -3.62
CA HIS A 353 -13.49 -14.91 -3.45
C HIS A 353 -12.78 -14.83 -2.10
N THR A 354 -13.58 -14.77 -1.03
CA THR A 354 -13.12 -14.61 0.34
C THR A 354 -12.20 -15.75 0.82
N ASP A 355 -12.27 -16.93 0.18
CA ASP A 355 -11.43 -18.08 0.53
C ASP A 355 -9.94 -17.80 0.33
N PHE A 356 -9.55 -17.04 -0.69
CA PHE A 356 -8.12 -16.69 -0.89
C PHE A 356 -7.69 -15.60 0.08
N PHE A 357 -8.51 -14.56 0.20
CA PHE A 357 -8.20 -13.37 0.97
C PHE A 357 -8.21 -13.61 2.50
N GLY A 358 -9.12 -14.47 3.00
CA GLY A 358 -9.29 -14.76 4.43
C GLY A 358 -8.35 -15.79 5.04
N GLN A 359 -7.30 -16.21 4.33
CA GLN A 359 -6.33 -17.18 4.85
C GLN A 359 -5.26 -16.56 5.75
N TYR A 360 -5.20 -15.23 5.81
CA TYR A 360 -4.09 -14.46 6.37
C TYR A 360 -4.57 -13.55 7.50
N ASP A 361 -3.77 -13.39 8.56
CA ASP A 361 -3.97 -12.26 9.47
C ASP A 361 -3.50 -10.97 8.79
N LEU A 362 -4.20 -9.86 9.02
CA LEU A 362 -3.92 -8.57 8.41
C LEU A 362 -3.68 -7.48 9.46
N MET A 363 -2.54 -6.81 9.35
CA MET A 363 -2.35 -5.49 9.93
C MET A 363 -2.29 -4.47 8.80
N PHE A 364 -2.97 -3.34 8.95
CA PHE A 364 -2.88 -2.27 7.97
C PHE A 364 -2.85 -0.91 8.66
N GLY A 365 -2.24 0.08 8.02
CA GLY A 365 -2.21 1.42 8.56
C GLY A 365 -1.68 2.44 7.59
N MET A 366 -1.78 3.69 8.01
CA MET A 366 -1.47 4.87 7.21
C MET A 366 -0.78 5.91 8.08
N THR A 367 -0.12 6.87 7.46
CA THR A 367 0.30 8.10 8.15
C THR A 367 -0.88 9.08 8.20
N ARG A 368 -0.74 10.17 8.95
CA ARG A 368 -1.80 11.20 9.00
C ARG A 368 -2.01 11.84 7.62
N ILE A 369 -0.95 12.04 6.85
CA ILE A 369 -0.97 12.69 5.54
C ILE A 369 -0.21 11.86 4.51
N GLU A 370 -0.87 11.54 3.40
CA GLU A 370 -0.34 10.61 2.39
C GLU A 370 0.05 11.30 1.08
N SER A 371 -0.49 12.48 0.79
CA SER A 371 -0.29 13.20 -0.48
C SER A 371 0.44 14.54 -0.32
N TYR A 372 1.43 14.61 0.58
CA TYR A 372 2.20 15.84 0.85
C TYR A 372 3.27 16.13 -0.22
N ASP A 373 3.84 15.09 -0.82
CA ASP A 373 5.06 15.18 -1.64
C ASP A 373 4.89 15.89 -2.99
N GLN A 374 3.64 16.24 -3.36
CA GLN A 374 3.29 16.90 -4.62
C GLN A 374 3.36 18.44 -4.57
N PHE A 375 3.55 19.04 -3.39
CA PHE A 375 3.63 20.49 -3.24
C PHE A 375 5.08 20.97 -3.27
N SER A 376 5.32 22.17 -3.79
CA SER A 376 6.66 22.78 -3.77
C SER A 376 7.06 23.24 -2.36
N SER A 377 8.35 23.43 -2.14
CA SER A 377 8.90 24.03 -0.91
C SER A 377 8.38 25.45 -0.65
N GLN A 378 7.99 26.17 -1.70
CA GLN A 378 7.36 27.49 -1.56
C GLN A 378 5.91 27.36 -1.08
N GLU A 379 5.11 26.52 -1.73
CA GLU A 379 3.70 26.28 -1.37
C GLU A 379 3.58 25.72 0.05
N ASP A 380 4.48 24.85 0.49
CA ASP A 380 4.56 24.36 1.87
C ASP A 380 4.57 25.51 2.90
N LYS A 381 5.27 26.60 2.58
CA LYS A 381 5.41 27.78 3.45
C LYS A 381 4.27 28.78 3.28
N SER A 382 3.87 29.08 2.05
CA SER A 382 2.90 30.15 1.75
C SER A 382 1.46 29.66 1.62
N GLY A 383 1.23 28.36 1.47
CA GLY A 383 -0.04 27.79 1.05
C GLY A 383 -0.28 27.90 -0.46
N ILE A 384 -1.48 27.49 -0.89
CA ILE A 384 -1.95 27.56 -2.28
C ILE A 384 -3.20 28.43 -2.39
N ASP A 385 -3.44 28.96 -3.59
CA ASP A 385 -4.68 29.67 -3.89
C ASP A 385 -5.81 28.72 -4.34
N VAL A 386 -7.02 29.28 -4.45
CA VAL A 386 -8.23 28.55 -4.87
C VAL A 386 -8.07 27.97 -6.27
N LEU A 387 -7.42 28.70 -7.18
CA LEU A 387 -7.21 28.25 -8.56
C LEU A 387 -6.30 27.03 -8.61
N ARG A 388 -5.22 27.01 -7.81
CA ARG A 388 -4.30 25.88 -7.66
C ARG A 388 -5.02 24.67 -7.09
N ARG A 389 -5.83 24.84 -6.03
CA ARG A 389 -6.69 23.78 -5.49
C ARG A 389 -7.59 23.20 -6.58
N ASP A 390 -8.32 24.06 -7.28
CA ASP A 390 -9.31 23.60 -8.26
C ASP A 390 -8.64 22.83 -9.40
N ARG A 391 -7.47 23.29 -9.88
CA ARG A 391 -6.68 22.56 -10.87
C ARG A 391 -6.26 21.16 -10.37
N LEU A 392 -5.76 21.07 -9.14
CA LEU A 392 -5.36 19.79 -8.53
C LEU A 392 -6.55 18.82 -8.39
N LEU A 393 -7.66 19.29 -7.83
CA LEU A 393 -8.86 18.47 -7.63
C LEU A 393 -9.53 18.09 -8.96
N ARG A 394 -9.51 18.97 -9.96
CA ARG A 394 -9.98 18.64 -11.32
C ARG A 394 -9.14 17.56 -11.94
N THR A 395 -7.81 17.61 -11.82
CA THR A 395 -6.91 16.53 -12.29
C THR A 395 -7.22 15.22 -11.60
N LEU A 396 -7.34 15.24 -10.26
CA LEU A 396 -7.69 14.07 -9.47
C LEU A 396 -8.99 13.43 -9.98
N VAL A 397 -10.06 14.22 -10.07
CA VAL A 397 -11.38 13.75 -10.49
C VAL A 397 -11.33 13.20 -11.91
N ARG A 398 -10.66 13.92 -12.81
CA ARG A 398 -10.52 13.58 -14.21
C ARG A 398 -9.77 12.26 -14.44
N ASN A 399 -8.79 11.96 -13.61
CA ASN A 399 -7.97 10.77 -13.76
C ASN A 399 -8.59 9.55 -13.08
N LEU A 400 -9.26 9.73 -11.94
CA LEU A 400 -9.83 8.65 -11.13
C LEU A 400 -11.22 8.20 -11.60
N PHE A 401 -12.07 9.12 -12.05
CA PHE A 401 -13.48 8.83 -12.36
C PHE A 401 -13.78 8.88 -13.86
N THR A 402 -15.02 8.59 -14.25
CA THR A 402 -15.45 8.50 -15.66
C THR A 402 -16.81 9.14 -15.89
N TYR A 403 -17.72 9.00 -14.94
CA TYR A 403 -19.08 9.52 -14.99
C TYR A 403 -19.27 10.65 -13.96
N HIS A 404 -20.10 11.63 -14.31
CA HIS A 404 -20.52 12.75 -13.44
C HIS A 404 -19.34 13.50 -12.81
N LEU A 405 -18.31 13.82 -13.62
CA LEU A 405 -17.07 14.41 -13.13
C LEU A 405 -17.31 15.78 -12.50
N GLN A 406 -18.22 16.60 -13.06
CA GLN A 406 -18.53 17.92 -12.52
C GLN A 406 -19.18 17.82 -11.14
N GLU A 407 -20.17 16.95 -10.98
CA GLU A 407 -20.85 16.72 -9.70
C GLU A 407 -19.88 16.19 -8.65
N ILE A 408 -19.04 15.22 -9.02
CA ILE A 408 -18.01 14.69 -8.12
C ILE A 408 -17.05 15.81 -7.69
N PHE A 409 -16.52 16.60 -8.64
CA PHE A 409 -15.62 17.71 -8.35
C PHE A 409 -16.23 18.73 -7.39
N LEU A 410 -17.44 19.21 -7.68
CA LEU A 410 -18.15 20.17 -6.82
C LEU A 410 -18.42 19.60 -5.43
N THR A 411 -18.76 18.31 -5.34
CA THR A 411 -19.00 17.64 -4.06
C THR A 411 -17.71 17.53 -3.24
N VAL A 412 -16.57 17.20 -3.86
CA VAL A 412 -15.27 17.16 -3.20
C VAL A 412 -14.89 18.56 -2.68
N VAL A 413 -15.02 19.60 -3.52
CA VAL A 413 -14.74 20.98 -3.10
C VAL A 413 -15.62 21.36 -1.91
N ASN A 414 -16.91 21.03 -1.96
CA ASN A 414 -17.84 21.33 -0.89
C ASN A 414 -17.47 20.62 0.43
N GLU A 415 -17.12 19.34 0.37
CA GLU A 415 -16.80 18.52 1.54
C GLU A 415 -15.50 18.97 2.24
N TYR A 416 -14.51 19.42 1.48
CA TYR A 416 -13.20 19.83 2.01
C TYR A 416 -13.07 21.34 2.23
N THR A 417 -14.13 22.12 1.99
CA THR A 417 -14.18 23.54 2.34
C THR A 417 -14.72 23.72 3.75
N ASP A 418 -13.95 24.41 4.62
CA ASP A 418 -14.44 24.84 5.93
C ASP A 418 -15.39 26.03 5.79
N TRP A 419 -16.68 25.73 5.63
CA TRP A 419 -17.74 26.73 5.48
C TRP A 419 -17.97 27.60 6.71
N SER A 420 -17.37 27.27 7.87
CA SER A 420 -17.39 28.17 9.03
C SER A 420 -16.49 29.39 8.83
N LYS A 421 -15.56 29.33 7.88
CA LYS A 421 -14.61 30.39 7.52
C LYS A 421 -14.52 30.54 6.00
N PRO A 422 -15.43 31.33 5.39
CA PRO A 422 -15.47 31.50 3.93
C PRO A 422 -14.17 32.05 3.35
N ASP A 423 -13.54 33.00 4.06
CA ASP A 423 -12.20 33.50 3.71
C ASP A 423 -11.14 32.52 4.21
N GLN A 424 -10.77 31.57 3.35
CA GLN A 424 -9.76 30.59 3.67
C GLN A 424 -8.35 31.17 3.46
N HIS A 425 -7.55 31.16 4.52
CA HIS A 425 -6.12 31.43 4.40
C HIS A 425 -5.48 30.39 3.43
N PRO A 426 -4.54 30.77 2.54
CA PRO A 426 -3.94 29.86 1.55
C PRO A 426 -3.38 28.56 2.13
N ILE A 427 -2.83 28.62 3.35
CA ILE A 427 -2.38 27.44 4.10
C ILE A 427 -3.53 26.46 4.38
N ASN A 428 -4.71 26.94 4.78
CA ASN A 428 -5.86 26.08 5.05
C ASN A 428 -6.38 25.43 3.76
N ILE A 429 -6.26 26.14 2.63
CA ILE A 429 -6.57 25.59 1.30
C ILE A 429 -5.59 24.46 0.97
N LEU A 430 -4.29 24.64 1.20
CA LEU A 430 -3.29 23.57 1.03
C LEU A 430 -3.63 22.36 1.90
N ASP A 431 -3.88 22.59 3.19
CA ASP A 431 -4.11 21.53 4.16
C ASP A 431 -5.36 20.70 3.81
N SER A 432 -6.47 21.37 3.47
CA SER A 432 -7.72 20.71 3.05
C SER A 432 -7.60 19.98 1.72
N THR A 433 -6.86 20.54 0.75
CA THR A 433 -6.59 19.90 -0.54
C THR A 433 -5.74 18.64 -0.34
N THR A 434 -4.72 18.74 0.50
CA THR A 434 -3.86 17.60 0.86
C THR A 434 -4.65 16.48 1.53
N ASP A 435 -5.56 16.82 2.45
CA ASP A 435 -6.47 15.86 3.08
C ASP A 435 -7.35 15.17 2.03
N ALA A 436 -7.95 15.92 1.09
CA ALA A 436 -8.81 15.36 0.04
C ALA A 436 -8.06 14.33 -0.84
N MET A 437 -6.83 14.67 -1.22
CA MET A 437 -5.99 13.81 -2.05
C MET A 437 -5.50 12.58 -1.28
N SER A 438 -5.10 12.75 -0.01
CA SER A 438 -4.69 11.65 0.86
C SER A 438 -5.84 10.66 1.08
N ASP A 439 -7.05 11.19 1.31
CA ASP A 439 -8.25 10.38 1.50
C ASP A 439 -8.60 9.60 0.23
N ALA A 440 -8.57 10.24 -0.94
CA ALA A 440 -8.91 9.61 -2.22
C ALA A 440 -7.88 8.56 -2.70
N LEU A 441 -6.58 8.85 -2.55
CA LEU A 441 -5.52 8.05 -3.17
C LEU A 441 -5.06 6.87 -2.30
N VAL A 442 -5.15 7.00 -0.97
CA VAL A 442 -4.58 6.01 -0.03
C VAL A 442 -5.58 5.61 1.05
N ILE A 443 -6.10 6.55 1.84
CA ILE A 443 -6.83 6.22 3.08
C ILE A 443 -8.14 5.50 2.78
N ALA A 444 -9.00 6.04 1.90
CA ALA A 444 -10.28 5.40 1.58
C ALA A 444 -10.10 4.01 0.92
N PRO A 445 -9.23 3.84 -0.10
CA PRO A 445 -8.92 2.50 -0.64
C PRO A 445 -8.40 1.50 0.41
N LEU A 446 -7.54 1.95 1.32
CA LEU A 446 -6.94 1.10 2.34
C LEU A 446 -7.97 0.70 3.41
N VAL A 447 -8.79 1.64 3.90
CA VAL A 447 -9.88 1.35 4.83
C VAL A 447 -10.94 0.45 4.19
N ARG A 448 -11.23 0.63 2.89
CA ARG A 448 -12.11 -0.28 2.14
C ARG A 448 -11.57 -1.71 2.12
N THR A 449 -10.26 -1.87 1.94
CA THR A 449 -9.59 -3.18 2.02
C THR A 449 -9.73 -3.81 3.40
N GLY A 450 -9.51 -3.04 4.47
CA GLY A 450 -9.73 -3.49 5.85
C GLY A 450 -11.18 -3.88 6.16
N ASN A 451 -12.15 -3.14 5.61
CA ASN A 451 -13.57 -3.48 5.69
C ASN A 451 -13.88 -4.81 5.00
N PHE A 452 -13.33 -5.06 3.80
CA PHE A 452 -13.48 -6.37 3.16
C PHE A 452 -12.89 -7.48 4.02
N HIS A 453 -11.68 -7.29 4.55
CA HIS A 453 -10.98 -8.33 5.30
C HIS A 453 -11.69 -8.70 6.60
N SER A 454 -12.10 -7.69 7.39
CA SER A 454 -12.79 -7.91 8.67
C SER A 454 -14.17 -8.56 8.55
N ARG A 455 -14.77 -8.58 7.36
CA ARG A 455 -16.04 -9.27 7.08
C ARG A 455 -15.86 -10.73 6.70
N VAL A 456 -14.65 -11.15 6.38
CA VAL A 456 -14.39 -12.50 5.89
C VAL A 456 -14.70 -13.52 6.99
N ARG A 457 -15.54 -14.50 6.65
CA ARG A 457 -15.80 -15.67 7.49
C ARG A 457 -14.99 -16.84 6.94
N HIS A 458 -13.88 -17.16 7.58
CA HIS A 458 -13.00 -18.27 7.18
C HIS A 458 -12.74 -19.19 8.38
N PRO A 459 -12.57 -20.51 8.22
CA PRO A 459 -12.38 -21.44 9.35
C PRO A 459 -11.17 -21.13 10.26
N ARG A 460 -10.20 -20.38 9.73
CA ARG A 460 -9.01 -19.94 10.47
C ARG A 460 -9.26 -18.71 11.35
N ASP A 461 -10.38 -18.03 11.16
CA ASP A 461 -10.78 -16.79 11.86
C ASP A 461 -9.67 -15.71 11.81
N PRO A 462 -9.37 -15.18 10.60
CA PRO A 462 -8.26 -14.25 10.41
C PRO A 462 -8.50 -12.93 11.16
N LYS A 463 -7.48 -12.43 11.85
CA LYS A 463 -7.58 -11.19 12.62
C LYS A 463 -7.21 -9.97 11.79
N THR A 464 -7.83 -8.84 12.09
CA THR A 464 -7.54 -7.56 11.44
C THR A 464 -7.12 -6.50 12.47
N TYR A 465 -6.06 -5.73 12.21
CA TYR A 465 -5.63 -4.63 13.07
C TYR A 465 -5.35 -3.36 12.27
N GLN A 466 -5.85 -2.21 12.75
CA GLN A 466 -5.60 -0.91 12.12
C GLN A 466 -4.73 0.00 13.00
N TYR A 467 -3.78 0.70 12.38
CA TYR A 467 -3.10 1.86 12.99
C TYR A 467 -3.19 3.12 12.14
N VAL A 468 -2.99 4.26 12.80
CA VAL A 468 -2.68 5.55 12.16
C VAL A 468 -1.44 6.12 12.81
N PHE A 469 -0.38 6.32 12.04
CA PHE A 469 0.86 6.92 12.55
C PHE A 469 0.75 8.44 12.55
N THR A 470 1.04 9.05 13.69
CA THR A 470 0.72 10.47 13.97
C THR A 470 1.89 11.25 14.56
N HIS A 471 3.04 10.61 14.77
CA HIS A 471 4.25 11.29 15.22
C HIS A 471 5.10 11.75 14.04
N GLN A 472 5.62 12.97 14.12
CA GLN A 472 6.48 13.56 13.10
C GLN A 472 7.80 13.94 13.77
N THR A 473 8.93 13.62 13.12
CA THR A 473 10.24 14.04 13.61
C THR A 473 10.41 15.53 13.32
N GLU A 474 10.84 16.32 14.32
CA GLU A 474 11.02 17.77 14.15
C GLU A 474 12.02 18.12 13.03
N GLU A 475 13.07 17.32 12.87
CA GLU A 475 14.14 17.53 11.88
C GLU A 475 13.87 16.87 10.52
N ALA A 476 12.66 16.38 10.26
CA ALA A 476 12.36 15.71 8.98
C ALA A 476 12.29 16.65 7.77
N GLY A 477 12.33 17.97 7.99
CA GLY A 477 12.28 18.98 6.92
C GLY A 477 10.88 19.21 6.33
N TYR A 478 9.84 18.68 6.98
CA TYR A 478 8.44 18.94 6.67
C TYR A 478 7.81 19.90 7.69
N SER A 479 6.77 20.60 7.26
CA SER A 479 5.95 21.44 8.16
C SER A 479 5.31 20.59 9.26
N GLN A 480 5.46 21.02 10.52
CA GLN A 480 4.90 20.33 11.69
C GLN A 480 3.39 20.55 11.87
N ARG A 481 2.74 21.26 10.94
CA ARG A 481 1.34 21.68 11.07
C ARG A 481 0.36 20.53 10.87
N MET A 482 0.61 19.66 9.90
CA MET A 482 -0.36 18.64 9.47
C MET A 482 -0.12 17.26 10.11
N GLY A 483 1.03 17.05 10.76
CA GLY A 483 1.45 15.77 11.31
C GLY A 483 2.25 14.93 10.30
N THR A 484 2.35 13.63 10.58
CA THR A 484 3.20 12.69 9.84
C THR A 484 2.86 12.61 8.35
N VAL A 485 3.87 12.75 7.50
CA VAL A 485 3.76 12.57 6.05
C VAL A 485 4.07 11.14 5.61
N HIS A 486 3.73 10.78 4.38
CA HIS A 486 3.98 9.46 3.77
C HIS A 486 5.44 8.99 3.99
N GLY A 487 5.62 7.76 4.47
CA GLY A 487 6.94 7.15 4.69
C GLY A 487 7.68 7.54 5.96
N GLU A 488 7.20 8.52 6.75
CA GLU A 488 7.82 8.88 8.03
C GLU A 488 7.59 7.86 9.16
N ASP A 489 6.75 6.84 8.95
CA ASP A 489 6.63 5.69 9.85
C ASP A 489 7.78 4.68 9.68
N LEU A 490 8.37 4.59 8.49
CA LEU A 490 9.44 3.63 8.15
C LEU A 490 10.68 3.73 9.04
N PRO A 491 11.25 4.92 9.36
CA PRO A 491 12.40 5.01 10.26
C PRO A 491 12.15 4.35 11.62
N TYR A 492 10.93 4.46 12.15
CA TYR A 492 10.56 3.88 13.46
C TYR A 492 10.37 2.37 13.37
N ILE A 493 9.84 1.88 12.25
CA ILE A 493 9.64 0.45 12.01
C ILE A 493 10.97 -0.24 11.77
N PHE A 494 11.89 0.38 11.04
CA PHE A 494 13.24 -0.16 10.80
C PHE A 494 14.22 0.08 11.94
N GLY A 495 13.87 0.89 12.95
CA GLY A 495 14.70 1.06 14.13
C GLY A 495 15.82 2.08 13.99
N ALA A 496 15.71 3.02 13.06
CA ALA A 496 16.68 4.10 12.89
C ALA A 496 16.93 4.91 14.18
N PRO A 497 15.91 5.23 15.02
CA PRO A 497 16.12 5.89 16.31
C PRO A 497 16.94 5.11 17.35
N LEU A 498 17.23 3.84 17.11
CA LEU A 498 17.93 2.96 18.07
C LEU A 498 19.42 2.84 17.79
N VAL A 499 19.91 3.40 16.67
CA VAL A 499 21.30 3.32 16.24
C VAL A 499 21.78 4.67 15.70
N ASN A 500 23.09 4.85 15.56
CA ASN A 500 23.66 6.13 15.14
C ASN A 500 23.48 6.41 13.63
N SER A 501 23.39 5.35 12.83
CA SER A 501 23.17 5.43 11.38
C SER A 501 22.51 4.15 10.91
N LEU A 502 21.41 4.26 10.18
CA LEU A 502 20.74 3.12 9.57
C LEU A 502 20.31 3.50 8.15
N SER A 503 20.98 2.90 7.16
CA SER A 503 20.67 3.09 5.75
C SER A 503 20.51 4.57 5.34
N HIS A 504 19.38 4.92 4.69
CA HIS A 504 19.05 6.25 4.19
C HIS A 504 18.20 7.12 5.15
N PHE A 505 17.87 6.60 6.34
CA PHE A 505 17.04 7.33 7.30
C PHE A 505 17.81 8.51 7.94
N SER A 506 17.06 9.45 8.52
CA SER A 506 17.65 10.59 9.26
C SER A 506 18.44 10.10 10.47
N ARG A 507 19.28 10.97 11.05
CA ARG A 507 20.26 10.60 12.09
C ARG A 507 19.99 11.22 13.46
N ASN A 508 19.00 12.10 13.56
CA ASN A 508 18.75 12.91 14.75
C ASN A 508 17.37 12.58 15.31
N PHE A 509 17.37 11.69 16.30
CA PHE A 509 16.18 11.28 17.02
C PHE A 509 16.34 11.53 18.52
N THR A 510 15.25 11.89 19.15
CA THR A 510 15.15 12.08 20.60
C THR A 510 15.04 10.71 21.31
N LYS A 511 15.34 10.68 22.61
CA LYS A 511 15.16 9.45 23.43
C LYS A 511 13.71 8.96 23.45
N SER A 512 12.75 9.87 23.40
CA SER A 512 11.32 9.54 23.32
C SER A 512 10.98 8.83 22.01
N GLU A 513 11.64 9.21 20.92
CA GLU A 513 11.51 8.58 19.60
C GLU A 513 12.20 7.21 19.55
N SER A 514 13.33 7.03 20.25
CA SER A 514 13.90 5.71 20.48
C SER A 514 12.90 4.80 21.20
N SER A 515 12.25 5.28 22.27
CA SER A 515 11.22 4.49 22.98
C SER A 515 10.00 4.19 22.10
N LEU A 516 9.58 5.14 21.25
CA LEU A 516 8.50 4.92 20.28
C LEU A 516 8.87 3.83 19.26
N SER A 517 10.10 3.88 18.72
CA SER A 517 10.60 2.90 17.77
C SER A 517 10.70 1.50 18.36
N GLU A 518 11.16 1.38 19.62
CA GLU A 518 11.14 0.09 20.34
C GLU A 518 9.73 -0.51 20.39
N SER A 519 8.73 0.24 20.85
CA SER A 519 7.36 -0.25 20.94
C SER A 519 6.75 -0.58 19.56
N VAL A 520 7.06 0.21 18.52
CA VAL A 520 6.59 -0.06 17.14
C VAL A 520 7.17 -1.38 16.63
N ILE A 521 8.48 -1.61 16.77
CA ILE A 521 9.12 -2.86 16.36
C ILE A 521 8.51 -4.05 17.12
N LEU A 522 8.22 -3.88 18.41
CA LEU A 522 7.58 -4.93 19.20
C LEU A 522 6.19 -5.27 18.66
N PHE A 523 5.34 -4.29 18.34
CA PHE A 523 4.03 -4.58 17.74
C PHE A 523 4.13 -5.33 16.40
N TRP A 524 5.02 -4.89 15.51
CA TRP A 524 5.22 -5.53 14.21
C TRP A 524 5.72 -6.97 14.35
N THR A 525 6.69 -7.18 15.24
CA THR A 525 7.30 -8.49 15.45
C THR A 525 6.41 -9.44 16.24
N ASN A 526 5.60 -8.92 17.17
CA ASN A 526 4.56 -9.69 17.88
C ASN A 526 3.47 -10.15 16.91
N PHE A 527 3.00 -9.26 16.03
CA PHE A 527 2.08 -9.65 14.97
C PHE A 527 2.70 -10.71 14.05
N ALA A 528 3.98 -10.54 13.67
CA ALA A 528 4.68 -11.53 12.86
C ALA A 528 4.89 -12.88 13.58
N LYS A 529 4.99 -12.90 14.90
CA LYS A 529 5.10 -14.13 15.71
C LYS A 529 3.75 -14.83 15.86
N TYR A 530 2.73 -14.08 16.28
CA TYR A 530 1.50 -14.63 16.87
C TYR A 530 0.23 -14.31 16.09
N GLY A 531 0.26 -13.36 15.16
CA GLY A 531 -0.95 -12.83 14.51
C GLY A 531 -1.71 -11.83 15.37
N ASP A 532 -1.09 -11.39 16.46
CA ASP A 532 -1.65 -10.43 17.40
C ASP A 532 -0.51 -9.47 17.82
N PRO A 533 -0.64 -8.15 17.63
CA PRO A 533 0.38 -7.20 18.05
C PRO A 533 0.59 -7.17 19.57
N ASN A 534 -0.35 -7.68 20.38
CA ASN A 534 -0.31 -7.59 21.84
C ASN A 534 0.47 -8.73 22.55
N GLU A 535 0.75 -9.85 21.86
CA GLU A 535 1.30 -11.08 22.47
C GLU A 535 2.85 -11.17 22.43
N PRO A 536 3.55 -11.80 23.40
CA PRO A 536 3.01 -12.54 24.54
C PRO A 536 3.21 -11.77 25.85
N GLN A 537 2.12 -11.49 26.56
CA GLN A 537 2.19 -11.20 27.99
C GLN A 537 2.54 -12.49 28.74
N THR A 538 3.78 -12.98 28.65
CA THR A 538 4.26 -13.94 29.65
C THR A 538 4.68 -13.16 30.90
N ASP A 539 3.91 -13.31 31.97
CA ASP A 539 4.22 -12.96 33.36
C ASP A 539 5.45 -13.75 33.87
N ASN A 540 6.62 -13.58 33.23
CA ASN A 540 7.88 -14.14 33.71
C ASN A 540 8.78 -12.99 34.18
N GLU A 541 8.75 -12.76 35.50
CA GLU A 541 9.58 -11.83 36.28
C GLU A 541 11.11 -12.07 36.19
N ASN A 542 11.66 -12.74 35.16
CA ASN A 542 13.06 -13.18 35.15
C ASN A 542 13.84 -13.01 33.83
N THR A 543 13.37 -12.19 32.89
CA THR A 543 14.22 -11.74 31.76
C THR A 543 14.68 -10.31 31.98
N SER A 544 16.00 -10.10 31.96
CA SER A 544 16.72 -8.84 32.25
C SER A 544 16.47 -7.67 31.29
N TYR A 545 15.34 -7.62 30.61
CA TYR A 545 14.87 -6.52 29.74
C TYR A 545 13.88 -5.59 30.47
N GLU A 546 14.04 -5.44 31.79
CA GLU A 546 13.05 -4.80 32.66
C GLU A 546 13.09 -3.26 32.69
N LYS A 547 13.64 -2.57 31.68
CA LYS A 547 13.94 -1.12 31.78
C LYS A 547 13.40 -0.16 30.73
N THR A 548 12.49 -0.57 29.85
CA THR A 548 11.72 0.39 29.03
C THR A 548 10.25 0.01 28.94
N LYS A 549 9.53 0.01 30.08
CA LYS A 549 8.06 0.07 30.09
C LYS A 549 7.61 1.44 29.56
N GLY A 550 7.49 1.57 28.25
CA GLY A 550 6.91 2.73 27.58
C GLY A 550 5.41 2.85 27.89
N LYS A 551 4.82 4.02 27.62
CA LYS A 551 3.36 4.23 27.75
C LYS A 551 2.55 3.42 26.70
N ILE A 552 3.19 3.09 25.57
CA ILE A 552 2.60 2.28 24.49
C ILE A 552 2.41 0.83 24.92
N ASP A 553 3.34 0.27 25.69
CA ASP A 553 3.32 -1.15 26.09
C ASP A 553 2.15 -1.51 27.02
N LYS A 554 1.44 -0.49 27.56
CA LYS A 554 0.24 -0.66 28.37
C LYS A 554 -1.07 -0.53 27.57
N LEU A 555 -0.99 -0.12 26.30
CA LEU A 555 -2.17 0.09 25.46
C LEU A 555 -2.51 -1.21 24.75
N TRP A 556 -3.68 -1.77 25.08
CA TRP A 556 -4.24 -2.90 24.35
C TRP A 556 -4.70 -2.47 22.94
N TRP A 557 -4.20 -3.13 21.91
CA TRP A 557 -4.57 -2.95 20.51
C TRP A 557 -5.74 -3.87 20.16
N PRO A 558 -6.98 -3.36 20.10
CA PRO A 558 -8.13 -4.18 19.77
C PRO A 558 -8.14 -4.56 18.30
N GLU A 559 -8.77 -5.70 18.01
CA GLU A 559 -9.09 -6.10 16.66
C GLU A 559 -10.01 -5.07 15.97
N TYR A 560 -9.70 -4.79 14.72
CA TYR A 560 -10.48 -3.96 13.82
C TYR A 560 -11.67 -4.74 13.27
N ASN A 561 -12.84 -4.09 13.24
CA ASN A 561 -13.99 -4.57 12.49
C ASN A 561 -14.68 -3.39 11.80
N ASP A 562 -15.41 -3.68 10.73
CA ASP A 562 -16.09 -2.68 9.91
C ASP A 562 -17.14 -1.84 10.66
N THR A 563 -17.65 -2.36 11.78
CA THR A 563 -18.71 -1.76 12.60
C THR A 563 -18.17 -0.75 13.61
N HIS A 564 -17.10 -1.10 14.34
CA HIS A 564 -16.53 -0.26 15.39
C HIS A 564 -15.29 0.51 14.94
N GLN A 565 -14.64 0.05 13.86
CA GLN A 565 -13.48 0.68 13.22
C GLN A 565 -12.42 1.19 14.20
N LYS A 566 -12.09 0.36 15.20
CA LYS A 566 -11.12 0.70 16.24
C LYS A 566 -9.71 0.67 15.66
N TYR A 567 -8.91 1.67 16.01
CA TYR A 567 -7.50 1.76 15.61
C TYR A 567 -6.65 2.38 16.72
N ILE A 568 -5.35 2.07 16.69
CA ILE A 568 -4.37 2.79 17.51
C ILE A 568 -3.78 3.95 16.72
N SER A 569 -3.86 5.15 17.30
CA SER A 569 -3.05 6.29 16.91
C SER A 569 -1.66 6.14 17.52
N ILE A 570 -0.66 5.86 16.68
CA ILE A 570 0.73 5.65 17.09
C ILE A 570 1.45 6.98 17.10
N GLY A 571 2.05 7.32 18.24
CA GLY A 571 2.93 8.47 18.41
C GLY A 571 3.42 8.55 19.85
N LEU A 572 4.12 9.62 20.24
CA LEU A 572 4.68 9.75 21.59
C LEU A 572 3.64 9.62 22.72
N LYS A 573 2.38 9.95 22.41
CA LYS A 573 1.23 9.76 23.30
C LYS A 573 0.19 8.91 22.56
N PRO A 574 0.32 7.57 22.60
CA PRO A 574 -0.58 6.69 21.84
C PRO A 574 -2.01 6.81 22.35
N ARG A 575 -2.98 6.63 21.46
CA ARG A 575 -4.41 6.69 21.81
C ARG A 575 -5.18 5.61 21.07
N LEU A 576 -6.06 4.91 21.79
CA LEU A 576 -7.13 4.14 21.17
C LEU A 576 -8.20 5.10 20.67
N ARG A 577 -8.59 4.96 19.41
CA ARG A 577 -9.65 5.74 18.78
C ARG A 577 -10.49 4.82 17.89
N ASP A 578 -11.54 5.37 17.34
CA ASP A 578 -12.46 4.69 16.43
C ASP A 578 -12.83 5.61 15.26
N HIS A 579 -13.31 5.01 14.17
CA HIS A 579 -13.81 5.69 12.97
C HIS A 579 -12.88 6.81 12.46
N TYR A 580 -11.65 6.44 12.08
CA TYR A 580 -10.71 7.40 11.51
C TYR A 580 -11.33 8.13 10.30
N HIS A 581 -11.39 9.46 10.34
CA HIS A 581 -12.01 10.29 9.28
C HIS A 581 -13.46 9.87 8.92
N ALA A 582 -14.25 9.36 9.87
CA ALA A 582 -15.59 8.78 9.66
C ALA A 582 -16.47 9.50 8.61
N HIS A 583 -16.62 10.82 8.75
CA HIS A 583 -17.43 11.65 7.87
C HIS A 583 -16.92 11.63 6.42
N ARG A 584 -15.63 11.97 6.24
CA ARG A 584 -14.96 12.02 4.94
C ARG A 584 -14.85 10.64 4.29
N LEU A 585 -14.60 9.59 5.08
CA LEU A 585 -14.58 8.23 4.55
C LEU A 585 -15.96 7.74 4.17
N SER A 586 -17.02 8.10 4.89
CA SER A 586 -18.39 7.79 4.44
C SER A 586 -18.69 8.44 3.09
N PHE A 587 -18.23 9.67 2.89
CA PHE A 587 -18.30 10.36 1.61
C PHE A 587 -17.58 9.59 0.48
N TRP A 588 -16.30 9.23 0.66
CA TRP A 588 -15.53 8.51 -0.36
C TRP A 588 -15.97 7.06 -0.59
N LEU A 589 -16.43 6.38 0.46
CA LEU A 589 -16.79 4.95 0.39
C LEU A 589 -18.23 4.72 -0.05
N ASN A 590 -19.14 5.69 0.15
CA ASN A 590 -20.56 5.52 -0.13
C ASN A 590 -21.12 6.53 -1.15
N LEU A 591 -20.91 7.84 -0.95
CA LEU A 591 -21.50 8.87 -1.81
C LEU A 591 -20.85 8.90 -3.19
N ILE A 592 -19.52 9.04 -3.25
CA ILE A 592 -18.78 9.13 -4.51
C ILE A 592 -19.04 7.92 -5.42
N PRO A 593 -18.98 6.66 -4.95
CA PRO A 593 -19.32 5.51 -5.78
C PRO A 593 -20.77 5.50 -6.27
N THR A 594 -21.70 6.15 -5.56
CA THR A 594 -23.10 6.28 -5.99
C THR A 594 -23.24 7.32 -7.10
N LEU A 595 -22.53 8.46 -6.98
CA LEU A 595 -22.46 9.47 -8.03
C LEU A 595 -21.76 8.95 -9.30
N HIS A 596 -20.74 8.09 -9.16
CA HIS A 596 -19.98 7.56 -10.28
C HIS A 596 -20.69 6.46 -11.09
N ARG A 597 -21.96 6.13 -10.80
CA ARG A 597 -22.71 5.13 -11.59
C ARG A 597 -23.16 5.70 -12.93
N ALA A 598 -23.05 4.92 -14.00
CA ALA A 598 -23.64 5.26 -15.29
C ALA A 598 -25.17 5.08 -15.25
N ALA A 599 -25.93 6.06 -15.76
CA ALA A 599 -27.36 5.88 -16.00
C ALA A 599 -27.55 4.96 -17.23
N ALA A 600 -28.47 4.00 -17.14
CA ALA A 600 -28.68 2.97 -18.17
C ALA A 600 -29.27 3.49 -19.50
N SER A 601 -29.52 4.80 -19.67
CA SER A 601 -30.35 5.31 -20.77
C SER A 601 -30.05 6.73 -21.26
N GLU A 602 -28.82 7.25 -21.20
CA GLU A 602 -28.56 8.62 -21.71
C GLU A 602 -27.53 8.67 -22.85
N SER A 603 -27.97 9.31 -23.95
CA SER A 603 -27.33 9.33 -25.25
C SER A 603 -26.37 10.50 -25.49
N THR A 604 -26.04 11.29 -24.45
CA THR A 604 -25.14 12.45 -24.59
C THR A 604 -23.95 12.32 -23.64
N THR A 605 -22.80 11.91 -24.15
CA THR A 605 -21.54 11.73 -23.39
C THR A 605 -21.02 13.00 -22.69
N SER A 606 -21.50 14.19 -23.07
CA SER A 606 -21.02 15.47 -22.56
C SER A 606 -21.38 15.77 -21.10
N HIS A 607 -22.52 15.27 -20.60
CA HIS A 607 -22.96 15.56 -19.22
C HIS A 607 -22.07 14.91 -18.15
N HIS A 608 -21.26 13.93 -18.53
CA HIS A 608 -20.31 13.30 -17.61
C HIS A 608 -19.00 14.09 -17.45
N LEU A 609 -18.74 15.09 -18.29
CA LEU A 609 -17.45 15.79 -18.34
C LEU A 609 -17.43 16.98 -17.38
N LEU A 610 -16.21 17.42 -17.02
CA LEU A 610 -16.03 18.69 -16.30
C LEU A 610 -16.43 19.87 -17.20
N GLU A 611 -16.90 20.96 -16.59
CA GLU A 611 -16.97 22.25 -17.27
C GLU A 611 -15.58 22.66 -17.76
N ASP A 612 -15.45 23.22 -18.96
CA ASP A 612 -14.16 23.57 -19.59
C ASP A 612 -13.14 22.41 -19.67
N HIS A 613 -13.62 21.17 -19.82
CA HIS A 613 -12.75 19.99 -19.80
C HIS A 613 -11.68 19.94 -20.90
N ASP A 614 -11.87 20.66 -22.01
CA ASP A 614 -10.89 20.75 -23.11
C ASP A 614 -9.81 21.81 -22.87
N ASN A 615 -9.95 22.66 -21.85
CA ASN A 615 -8.96 23.68 -21.52
C ASN A 615 -7.87 23.10 -20.60
N PRO A 616 -6.63 22.89 -21.09
CA PRO A 616 -5.56 22.29 -20.29
C PRO A 616 -5.15 23.16 -19.09
N ASN A 617 -5.40 24.47 -19.13
CA ASN A 617 -5.07 25.37 -18.03
C ASN A 617 -5.99 25.19 -16.80
N THR A 618 -7.06 24.39 -16.92
CA THR A 618 -7.96 24.07 -15.80
C THR A 618 -7.52 22.85 -15.00
N TYR A 619 -6.37 22.26 -15.35
CA TYR A 619 -5.81 21.09 -14.70
C TYR A 619 -4.40 21.37 -14.21
N ASP A 620 -3.97 20.61 -13.22
CA ASP A 620 -2.56 20.49 -12.87
C ASP A 620 -1.99 19.17 -13.42
N GLY A 621 -0.84 19.20 -14.07
CA GLY A 621 -0.21 17.98 -14.59
C GLY A 621 -0.97 17.31 -15.76
N ILE A 622 -0.76 15.99 -15.93
CA ILE A 622 -1.26 15.25 -17.09
C ILE A 622 -2.61 14.62 -16.78
N VAL A 623 -3.55 14.76 -17.71
CA VAL A 623 -4.90 14.20 -17.60
C VAL A 623 -5.22 13.13 -18.65
N ARG A 624 -6.13 12.22 -18.32
CA ARG A 624 -6.66 11.21 -19.25
C ARG A 624 -7.42 11.86 -20.42
N SER A 625 -7.27 11.28 -21.60
CA SER A 625 -8.04 11.65 -22.81
C SER A 625 -9.55 11.43 -22.61
N ASN A 626 -10.38 12.25 -23.28
CA ASN A 626 -11.86 12.19 -23.25
C ASN A 626 -12.42 10.90 -23.86
N ASN A 627 -11.64 10.16 -24.66
CA ASN A 627 -12.09 8.96 -25.36
C ASN A 627 -12.16 7.73 -24.44
N ALA A 628 -12.71 7.88 -23.24
CA ALA A 628 -12.88 6.84 -22.22
C ALA A 628 -14.01 5.85 -22.55
N GLY A 629 -14.17 5.49 -23.83
CA GLY A 629 -15.03 4.41 -24.32
C GLY A 629 -14.26 3.18 -24.83
N GLU A 630 -12.95 3.30 -25.09
CA GLU A 630 -12.09 2.14 -25.37
C GLU A 630 -11.50 1.60 -24.06
N SER A 631 -12.36 1.06 -23.19
CA SER A 631 -11.93 -0.09 -22.41
C SER A 631 -11.64 -1.19 -23.43
N VAL A 632 -10.38 -1.36 -23.80
CA VAL A 632 -9.93 -2.59 -24.46
C VAL A 632 -10.15 -3.68 -23.42
N VAL A 633 -11.33 -4.29 -23.46
CA VAL A 633 -11.58 -5.59 -22.85
C VAL A 633 -10.54 -6.50 -23.49
N VAL A 634 -9.49 -6.82 -22.73
CA VAL A 634 -8.62 -7.94 -23.07
C VAL A 634 -9.51 -9.18 -22.92
N THR A 635 -10.14 -9.58 -24.02
CA THR A 635 -10.82 -10.86 -24.11
C THR A 635 -9.77 -11.94 -23.90
N THR A 636 -9.85 -12.63 -22.77
CA THR A 636 -9.16 -13.90 -22.57
C THR A 636 -10.01 -15.03 -23.17
N PRO A 637 -9.41 -16.00 -23.88
CA PRO A 637 -10.16 -17.13 -24.44
C PRO A 637 -10.70 -18.03 -23.34
N SER A 638 -11.98 -18.39 -23.45
CA SER A 638 -12.60 -19.46 -22.67
C SER A 638 -11.99 -20.82 -23.05
N THR A 639 -11.15 -21.38 -22.19
CA THR A 639 -10.73 -22.79 -22.29
C THR A 639 -11.82 -23.70 -21.72
N THR A 640 -12.76 -24.11 -22.57
CA THR A 640 -13.56 -25.33 -22.34
C THR A 640 -13.23 -26.33 -23.45
N SER A 641 -12.14 -27.07 -23.26
CA SER A 641 -11.89 -28.31 -24.00
C SER A 641 -12.07 -29.48 -23.04
N SER A 642 -13.32 -29.85 -22.76
CA SER A 642 -13.62 -31.17 -22.19
C SER A 642 -13.58 -32.18 -23.34
N SER A 643 -12.49 -32.92 -23.42
CA SER A 643 -12.37 -34.08 -24.27
C SER A 643 -13.23 -35.22 -23.71
N SER A 644 -14.10 -35.78 -24.55
CA SER A 644 -14.68 -37.11 -24.36
C SER A 644 -14.84 -37.77 -25.73
N PRO A 645 -14.60 -39.09 -25.85
CA PRO A 645 -14.27 -39.73 -27.11
C PRO A 645 -15.52 -40.13 -27.91
N THR A 646 -15.44 -39.95 -29.22
CA THR A 646 -16.43 -40.33 -30.21
C THR A 646 -16.45 -41.85 -30.42
N THR A 647 -17.65 -42.44 -30.47
CA THR A 647 -17.92 -43.67 -31.22
C THR A 647 -18.95 -43.36 -32.32
N PRO A 648 -18.82 -43.92 -33.54
CA PRO A 648 -19.64 -43.53 -34.68
C PRO A 648 -20.83 -44.47 -34.86
N ARG A 649 -22.00 -43.94 -35.24
CA ARG A 649 -23.04 -44.71 -35.95
C ARG A 649 -24.00 -43.81 -36.74
N ASP A 650 -23.94 -44.03 -38.04
CA ASP A 650 -24.88 -43.89 -39.15
C ASP A 650 -26.25 -43.18 -39.04
N SER A 651 -26.55 -42.56 -40.19
CA SER A 651 -27.83 -42.44 -40.91
C SER A 651 -28.66 -41.16 -40.75
N GLY A 652 -28.59 -40.33 -41.78
CA GLY A 652 -29.76 -40.09 -42.64
C GLY A 652 -30.57 -38.80 -42.45
N ILE A 653 -30.70 -38.11 -43.59
CA ILE A 653 -31.88 -37.34 -44.06
C ILE A 653 -31.79 -35.81 -43.99
N ASN A 654 -31.84 -35.24 -45.21
CA ASN A 654 -32.09 -33.85 -45.58
C ASN A 654 -33.37 -33.28 -44.93
N THR A 655 -33.38 -32.00 -44.56
CA THR A 655 -34.22 -30.95 -45.19
C THR A 655 -34.19 -29.64 -44.38
N SER A 656 -34.18 -28.53 -45.12
CA SER A 656 -34.40 -27.15 -44.68
C SER A 656 -35.86 -26.89 -44.30
N ALA A 657 -36.12 -26.09 -43.27
CA ALA A 657 -37.25 -25.14 -43.23
C ALA A 657 -37.20 -24.19 -42.01
N TYR A 658 -37.26 -22.89 -42.31
CA TYR A 658 -38.03 -21.79 -41.68
C TYR A 658 -38.71 -21.96 -40.31
N ALA A 659 -38.62 -20.92 -39.46
CA ALA A 659 -39.77 -20.12 -38.96
C ALA A 659 -39.25 -18.95 -38.08
N THR A 660 -39.38 -17.68 -38.49
CA THR A 660 -40.54 -16.75 -38.32
C THR A 660 -40.55 -16.02 -36.97
N LEU A 661 -40.15 -14.75 -37.00
CA LEU A 661 -40.42 -13.72 -36.00
C LEU A 661 -41.83 -13.16 -36.23
N ILE A 662 -42.63 -13.08 -35.17
CA ILE A 662 -43.96 -12.43 -35.17
C ILE A 662 -43.78 -10.96 -34.78
N ILE A 663 -44.23 -10.09 -35.68
CA ILE A 663 -44.43 -8.65 -35.52
C ILE A 663 -45.88 -8.44 -35.06
N LEU A 664 -46.10 -7.50 -34.14
CA LEU A 664 -47.39 -6.82 -33.96
C LEU A 664 -47.17 -5.30 -34.06
N GLU A 665 -47.59 -4.77 -35.21
CA GLU A 665 -47.98 -3.39 -35.53
C GLU A 665 -49.33 -3.04 -34.84
N GLU A 666 -49.84 -1.82 -34.65
CA GLU A 666 -49.54 -0.47 -35.17
C GLU A 666 -50.35 0.63 -34.40
N ARG A 667 -49.76 1.85 -34.30
CA ARG A 667 -50.32 3.22 -34.48
C ARG A 667 -51.37 3.86 -33.52
N PRO A 668 -51.53 5.21 -33.50
CA PRO A 668 -51.09 6.19 -34.51
C PRO A 668 -50.23 7.39 -34.06
N THR A 669 -49.50 7.86 -35.06
CA THR A 669 -48.71 9.08 -35.19
C THR A 669 -49.58 10.34 -35.27
N ILE A 670 -49.16 11.40 -34.57
CA ILE A 670 -49.54 12.79 -34.87
C ILE A 670 -48.25 13.55 -35.14
N ALA A 671 -48.14 14.17 -36.32
CA ALA A 671 -47.00 14.99 -36.74
C ALA A 671 -47.02 16.37 -36.04
N PRO A 672 -45.85 16.98 -35.77
CA PRO A 672 -45.78 18.27 -35.08
C PRO A 672 -45.94 19.44 -36.06
N LYS A 673 -46.80 20.41 -35.70
CA LYS A 673 -46.78 21.77 -36.26
C LYS A 673 -45.83 22.64 -35.44
N SER A 674 -44.96 23.34 -36.15
CA SER A 674 -44.05 24.37 -35.68
C SER A 674 -44.73 25.47 -34.86
N MET A 675 -44.17 25.80 -33.69
CA MET A 675 -44.28 27.15 -33.12
C MET A 675 -43.13 27.42 -32.14
N ASN A 676 -42.34 28.46 -32.44
CA ASN A 676 -41.35 29.07 -31.55
C ASN A 676 -42.05 29.60 -30.29
N ILE A 677 -41.66 29.13 -29.10
CA ILE A 677 -41.82 29.88 -27.85
C ILE A 677 -40.59 29.67 -26.98
N SER A 678 -39.98 30.80 -26.62
CA SER A 678 -38.81 31.01 -25.79
C SER A 678 -38.94 30.41 -24.38
N GLY A 679 -37.79 30.13 -23.77
CA GLY A 679 -37.66 29.45 -22.48
C GLY A 679 -38.43 30.10 -21.33
N SER A 680 -39.17 29.28 -20.58
CA SER A 680 -39.51 29.51 -19.16
C SER A 680 -40.33 28.37 -18.50
N LEU A 681 -40.20 27.10 -18.89
CA LEU A 681 -41.11 26.04 -18.38
C LEU A 681 -40.46 24.76 -17.80
N ALA A 682 -39.15 24.76 -17.55
CA ALA A 682 -38.50 23.66 -16.81
C ALA A 682 -38.34 23.93 -15.30
N MET A 683 -38.68 25.14 -14.83
CA MET A 683 -38.53 25.56 -13.43
C MET A 683 -39.80 25.43 -12.57
N ILE A 684 -40.90 24.89 -13.10
CA ILE A 684 -42.20 24.92 -12.39
C ILE A 684 -42.53 23.60 -11.66
N PHE A 685 -41.86 22.48 -11.98
CA PHE A 685 -42.16 21.20 -11.32
C PHE A 685 -41.35 20.91 -10.05
N GLN A 686 -40.39 21.76 -9.67
CA GLN A 686 -39.54 21.54 -8.48
C GLN A 686 -39.79 22.53 -7.32
N GLN A 687 -40.57 23.61 -7.53
CA GLN A 687 -40.88 24.59 -6.48
C GLN A 687 -42.01 24.18 -5.52
N GLY A 688 -42.87 23.21 -5.89
CA GLY A 688 -44.02 22.82 -5.08
C GLY A 688 -43.66 22.06 -3.79
N ALA A 689 -42.67 21.17 -3.84
CA ALA A 689 -42.31 20.31 -2.71
C ALA A 689 -41.42 21.00 -1.66
N TYR A 690 -40.58 21.95 -2.09
CA TYR A 690 -39.72 22.72 -1.18
C TYR A 690 -40.50 23.80 -0.40
N SER A 691 -41.54 24.38 -0.98
CA SER A 691 -42.37 25.39 -0.32
C SER A 691 -43.15 24.81 0.86
N THR A 692 -43.73 23.61 0.73
CA THR A 692 -44.51 22.99 1.81
C THR A 692 -43.65 22.59 3.00
N ALA A 693 -42.46 22.02 2.78
CA ALA A 693 -41.56 21.62 3.88
C ALA A 693 -41.02 22.84 4.66
N LEU A 694 -40.66 23.91 3.95
CA LEU A 694 -40.20 25.15 4.58
C LEU A 694 -41.33 25.83 5.38
N THR A 695 -42.54 25.88 4.84
CA THR A 695 -43.70 26.50 5.52
C THR A 695 -44.10 25.72 6.76
N VAL A 696 -44.06 24.37 6.71
CA VAL A 696 -44.31 23.52 7.88
C VAL A 696 -43.22 23.70 8.95
N THR A 697 -41.95 23.79 8.55
CA THR A 697 -40.83 23.98 9.49
C THR A 697 -40.91 25.35 10.17
N ILE A 698 -41.22 26.41 9.41
CA ILE A 698 -41.44 27.76 9.97
C ILE A 698 -42.66 27.75 10.90
N GLY A 699 -43.76 27.09 10.52
CA GLY A 699 -44.96 26.96 11.35
C GLY A 699 -44.70 26.25 12.69
N ILE A 700 -43.95 25.15 12.67
CA ILE A 700 -43.54 24.42 13.89
C ILE A 700 -42.61 25.30 14.75
N GLY A 701 -41.64 25.98 14.14
CA GLY A 701 -40.73 26.89 14.83
C GLY A 701 -41.45 28.04 15.53
N CYS A 702 -42.37 28.71 14.84
CA CYS A 702 -43.19 29.78 15.42
C CYS A 702 -44.09 29.26 16.56
N SER A 703 -44.66 28.06 16.41
CA SER A 703 -45.50 27.45 17.45
C SER A 703 -44.72 27.12 18.72
N LEU A 704 -43.50 26.58 18.58
CA LEU A 704 -42.61 26.31 19.72
C LEU A 704 -42.13 27.59 20.41
N LEU A 705 -41.89 28.66 19.64
CA LEU A 705 -41.53 29.97 20.20
C LEU A 705 -42.69 30.53 21.04
N ILE A 706 -43.91 30.50 20.51
CA ILE A 706 -45.11 30.97 21.24
C ILE A 706 -45.35 30.13 22.49
N LEU A 707 -45.20 28.80 22.40
CA LEU A 707 -45.31 27.90 23.56
C LEU A 707 -44.31 28.27 24.65
N ASN A 708 -43.05 28.54 24.30
CA ASN A 708 -42.04 28.96 25.25
C ASN A 708 -42.37 30.32 25.89
N ILE A 709 -42.88 31.28 25.12
CA ILE A 709 -43.30 32.58 25.65
C ILE A 709 -44.45 32.41 26.64
N ILE A 710 -45.44 31.55 26.35
CA ILE A 710 -46.56 31.28 27.25
C ILE A 710 -46.10 30.58 28.53
N ILE A 711 -45.17 29.62 28.43
CA ILE A 711 -44.59 28.95 29.60
C ILE A 711 -43.84 29.97 30.47
N PHE A 712 -43.01 30.84 29.87
CA PHE A 712 -42.31 31.88 30.60
C PHE A 712 -43.25 32.89 31.26
N ALA A 713 -44.31 33.31 30.56
CA ALA A 713 -45.35 34.19 31.12
C ALA A 713 -46.09 33.51 32.28
N GLY A 714 -46.39 32.21 32.15
CA GLY A 714 -47.00 31.41 33.20
C GLY A 714 -46.11 31.30 34.45
N VAL A 715 -44.81 31.05 34.27
CA VAL A 715 -43.84 31.02 35.37
C VAL A 715 -43.69 32.40 36.02
N TYR A 716 -43.67 33.48 35.22
CA TYR A 716 -43.58 34.84 35.72
C TYR A 716 -44.79 35.24 36.56
N LEU A 717 -46.01 34.98 36.08
CA LEU A 717 -47.24 35.26 36.81
C LEU A 717 -47.39 34.41 38.07
N ASN A 718 -46.91 33.16 38.05
CA ASN A 718 -46.92 32.32 39.23
C ASN A 718 -45.94 32.84 40.28
N ARG A 719 -44.76 33.34 39.87
CA ARG A 719 -43.78 33.97 40.76
C ARG A 719 -44.33 35.26 41.40
N GLU A 720 -45.05 36.11 40.66
CA GLU A 720 -45.71 37.29 41.24
C GLU A 720 -46.77 36.91 42.28
N ARG A 721 -47.57 35.87 42.03
CA ARG A 721 -48.54 35.37 43.02
C ARG A 721 -47.88 34.85 44.30
N THR A 722 -46.73 34.16 44.20
CA THR A 722 -45.99 33.70 45.37
C THR A 722 -45.38 34.86 46.16
N VAL A 723 -44.95 35.93 45.48
CA VAL A 723 -44.43 37.15 46.12
C VAL A 723 -45.55 37.91 46.83
N GLN A 724 -46.73 38.03 46.22
CA GLN A 724 -47.88 38.71 46.84
C GLN A 724 -48.39 37.97 48.09
N HIS A 725 -48.43 36.63 48.06
CA HIS A 725 -48.77 35.82 49.24
C HIS A 725 -47.76 35.92 50.39
N HIS A 726 -46.48 36.20 50.09
CA HIS A 726 -45.45 36.44 51.12
C HIS A 726 -45.50 37.85 51.72
N VAL A 727 -46.04 38.84 51.00
CA VAL A 727 -46.25 40.19 51.51
C VAL A 727 -47.47 40.22 52.44
N ASP A 728 -48.58 39.58 52.05
CA ASP A 728 -49.80 39.52 52.88
C ASP A 728 -49.63 38.72 54.18
N TYR A 729 -48.73 37.74 54.22
CA TYR A 729 -48.42 37.00 55.46
C TYR A 729 -47.55 37.80 56.43
N LYS A 730 -46.82 38.82 55.95
CA LYS A 730 -45.92 39.66 56.76
C LYS A 730 -46.63 40.87 57.39
N GLU A 731 -47.80 41.25 56.88
CA GLU A 731 -48.64 42.31 57.46
C GLU A 731 -49.69 41.78 58.47
N ARG A 732 -49.80 40.45 58.66
CA ARG A 732 -50.70 39.81 59.62
C ARG A 732 -50.01 39.01 60.74
N SER A 733 -48.70 39.16 60.91
CA SER A 733 -47.91 38.59 62.01
C SER A 733 -47.39 39.66 62.96
#